data_AF-A0A9E2N2R0-F1
#
_entry.id   AF-A0A9E2N2R0-F1
#
_cell.length_a   1.000
_cell.length_b   1.000
_cell.length_c   1.000
_cell.angle_alpha   90.00
_cell.angle_beta   90.00
_cell.angle_gamma   90.00
#
_symmetry.space_group_name_H-M   'P 1'
#
loop_
_entity.id
_entity.type
_entity.pdbx_description
1 polymer ?
#
loop_
_entity_poly.entity_id
_entity_poly.type
_entity_poly.pdbx_seq_one_letter_code
_entity_poly.pdbx_strand_id
1 'polypeptide(L)'
;MTGMKTGKKLIEVALPLEAINKESAREKSIRHGHPSTLHLWWARRPLAACRAVLFAQLVDDPSSDPAYRNPDGSVDEERAGIKRAELFNLIEDLVRWENTNNPAVIDRARAEIARCVASRKIELGELQKGTMIFGPEEGEAHPDGPLPKDGRFTAWQVICRTAPPKAVNHFLAEYAPPVLDPFAGGGSIPLEAQRLGLRAHASDLNPVAVLINKALIEIPPKFAGMPPVNHESRSNSLEPLGARASCPQSPFSPSIPKDHKEWYSRGYLPHFDHPDLIQTITFRLYDSVPSSLIQNWQDELNLTQNAAADPRRLATLRERIAKYEDAGHGACFLKNENIAAMVEKAFLHFNDERYRLLAWVVMPNHVHVMIEALPGWPLKDIIHSWKSYTANQANQILNRSGPFWSPDFFDRFIRDERHFLAAKEYIENNPVKAGLCSRPEEWPFSSARRSAAPGNVTPGNASILLAQKQENATKMVALPGKAPGGTGFWTGATGLAEDVRYYGQWMRDAAEKRIGHLYPKVMVTKEMTKDRPDLKPHVGQELTVIAWLWARTVPSPDPSVGGNHVPLVRSFWLSKKKGKEAYVQPIVDRAQGTYEFKEKVGKLKDGFDPDYGTVVRTGARCLISDSQIPFDHAREAGKRGEMKTRLMAIVCEGTRGRVYLSPDEIHEETADCGLPSDYPISNIPQQALGFRVQLYGMDQHWKLFTPRQLTALTTFSDLVSEARDQVLQDATAAGTLPDDNRPLAEGGLGPQAYADAVATYLAFGLSRASDYWSGNATWEPGGQFIGHTFTKQALPMVWDFAESNPFSEGSGILAP
;
A
#
# COMPACT_ATOMS: atom_id res chain seq x y z
N MET A 1 4.41 54.37 13.06
CA MET A 1 4.23 53.07 12.39
C MET A 1 2.96 53.14 11.56
N THR A 2 3.06 53.63 10.34
CA THR A 2 1.95 53.66 9.38
C THR A 2 1.60 52.21 9.04
N GLY A 3 0.34 51.83 9.29
CA GLY A 3 -0.15 50.47 9.05
C GLY A 3 -0.03 50.10 7.58
N MET A 4 1.01 49.35 7.22
CA MET A 4 1.08 48.67 5.93
C MET A 4 -0.06 47.66 5.89
N LYS A 5 -1.07 47.90 5.04
CA LYS A 5 -2.10 46.91 4.75
C LYS A 5 -1.40 45.65 4.25
N THR A 6 -1.52 44.56 5.00
CA THR A 6 -1.15 43.23 4.51
C THR A 6 -2.07 42.92 3.32
N GLY A 7 -1.49 42.55 2.18
CA GLY A 7 -2.26 42.07 1.04
C GLY A 7 -3.13 40.89 1.44
N LYS A 8 -4.31 40.75 0.81
CA LYS A 8 -5.21 39.61 1.04
C LYS A 8 -4.52 38.32 0.62
N LYS A 9 -4.59 37.31 1.48
CA LYS A 9 -4.21 35.93 1.15
C LYS A 9 -5.35 35.22 0.43
N LEU A 10 -5.01 34.19 -0.34
CA LEU A 10 -5.99 33.41 -1.08
C LEU A 10 -7.08 32.82 -0.16
N ILE A 11 -6.68 32.38 1.04
CA ILE A 11 -7.58 31.86 2.07
C ILE A 11 -8.65 32.87 2.55
N GLU A 12 -8.40 34.17 2.43
CA GLU A 12 -9.33 35.24 2.86
C GLU A 12 -10.37 35.59 1.79
N VAL A 13 -10.25 35.01 0.59
CA VAL A 13 -11.13 35.32 -0.55
C VAL A 13 -12.03 34.13 -0.87
N ALA A 14 -11.47 33.03 -1.37
CA ALA A 14 -12.22 31.83 -1.71
C ALA A 14 -11.29 30.63 -1.87
N LEU A 15 -11.85 29.44 -1.68
CA LEU A 15 -11.19 28.14 -1.86
C LEU A 15 -12.14 27.18 -2.60
N PRO A 16 -11.62 26.21 -3.37
CA PRO A 16 -12.42 25.17 -4.00
C PRO A 16 -12.93 24.14 -2.96
N LEU A 17 -13.85 24.57 -2.10
CA LEU A 17 -14.35 23.79 -0.95
C LEU A 17 -14.96 22.45 -1.35
N GLU A 18 -15.62 22.37 -2.51
CA GLU A 18 -16.19 21.12 -3.02
C GLU A 18 -15.11 20.05 -3.23
N ALA A 19 -14.01 20.41 -3.92
CA ALA A 19 -12.89 19.51 -4.15
C ALA A 19 -12.18 19.13 -2.84
N ILE A 20 -11.93 20.12 -1.96
CA ILE A 20 -11.30 19.90 -0.66
C ILE A 20 -12.14 18.92 0.19
N ASN A 21 -13.46 19.14 0.28
CA ASN A 21 -14.37 18.32 1.07
C ASN A 21 -14.50 16.90 0.51
N LYS A 22 -14.58 16.78 -0.82
CA LYS A 22 -14.64 15.49 -1.51
C LYS A 22 -13.42 14.64 -1.21
N GLU A 23 -12.21 15.19 -1.39
CA GLU A 23 -10.98 14.43 -1.12
C GLU A 23 -10.78 14.20 0.38
N SER A 24 -11.13 15.16 1.24
CA SER A 24 -11.09 14.97 2.71
C SER A 24 -12.01 13.85 3.19
N ALA A 25 -13.18 13.67 2.55
CA ALA A 25 -14.08 12.56 2.84
C ALA A 25 -13.51 11.23 2.30
N ARG A 26 -12.95 11.25 1.09
CA ARG A 26 -12.32 10.09 0.45
C ARG A 26 -11.13 9.56 1.25
N GLU A 27 -10.30 10.43 1.82
CA GLU A 27 -9.15 10.02 2.65
C GLU A 27 -9.52 9.09 3.80
N LYS A 28 -10.73 9.21 4.36
CA LYS A 28 -11.21 8.35 5.45
C LYS A 28 -11.34 6.87 5.05
N SER A 29 -11.46 6.56 3.77
CA SER A 29 -11.54 5.18 3.26
C SER A 29 -10.21 4.65 2.73
N ILE A 30 -9.15 5.46 2.70
CA ILE A 30 -7.83 5.03 2.25
C ILE A 30 -7.18 4.16 3.33
N ARG A 31 -6.64 3.03 2.91
CA ARG A 31 -6.08 1.99 3.80
C ARG A 31 -4.62 1.66 3.53
N HIS A 32 -4.03 2.18 2.46
CA HIS A 32 -2.64 1.89 2.08
C HIS A 32 -1.86 3.20 1.92
N GLY A 33 -0.63 3.22 2.43
CA GLY A 33 0.28 4.37 2.34
C GLY A 33 -0.18 5.63 3.10
N HIS A 34 -1.27 5.54 3.85
CA HIS A 34 -1.83 6.67 4.58
C HIS A 34 -1.28 6.73 6.00
N PRO A 35 -0.79 7.88 6.51
CA PRO A 35 -0.19 7.98 7.84
C PRO A 35 -1.03 7.45 9.02
N SER A 36 -2.36 7.30 8.86
CA SER A 36 -3.23 6.79 9.95
C SER A 36 -3.09 5.28 10.12
N THR A 37 -2.50 4.60 9.15
CA THR A 37 -2.27 3.16 9.25
C THR A 37 -1.03 2.86 10.09
N LEU A 38 -0.16 3.86 10.33
CA LEU A 38 0.96 3.75 11.25
C LEU A 38 0.48 3.61 12.69
N HIS A 39 -0.33 4.57 13.16
CA HIS A 39 -0.95 4.54 14.49
C HIS A 39 -2.26 5.33 14.48
N LEU A 40 -3.26 4.87 15.24
CA LEU A 40 -4.53 5.58 15.36
C LEU A 40 -4.39 6.79 16.29
N TRP A 41 -4.89 7.96 15.86
CA TRP A 41 -5.02 9.15 16.71
C TRP A 41 -6.38 9.80 16.49
N TRP A 42 -7.12 10.06 17.59
CA TRP A 42 -8.53 10.43 17.56
C TRP A 42 -8.86 11.82 16.99
N ALA A 43 -7.89 12.71 16.89
CA ALA A 43 -8.09 14.13 16.57
C ALA A 43 -7.33 14.53 15.28
N ARG A 44 -7.35 13.64 14.28
CA ARG A 44 -6.60 13.87 13.05
C ARG A 44 -7.39 14.72 12.04
N ARG A 45 -6.71 15.73 11.47
CA ARG A 45 -7.22 16.57 10.39
C ARG A 45 -6.97 15.92 9.01
N PRO A 46 -7.89 16.03 8.04
CA PRO A 46 -7.67 15.55 6.67
C PRO A 46 -6.43 16.21 6.05
N LEU A 47 -5.60 15.43 5.36
CA LEU A 47 -4.37 15.92 4.72
C LEU A 47 -4.70 16.89 3.59
N ALA A 48 -5.70 16.57 2.76
CA ALA A 48 -6.23 17.44 1.72
C ALA A 48 -6.56 18.84 2.25
N ALA A 49 -7.31 18.93 3.36
CA ALA A 49 -7.64 20.20 4.00
C ALA A 49 -6.39 20.92 4.54
N CYS A 50 -5.49 20.21 5.23
CA CYS A 50 -4.24 20.79 5.74
C CYS A 50 -3.39 21.39 4.61
N ARG A 51 -3.19 20.64 3.52
CA ARG A 51 -2.39 21.05 2.35
C ARG A 51 -2.98 22.29 1.66
N ALA A 52 -4.30 22.29 1.43
CA ALA A 52 -4.99 23.42 0.80
C ALA A 52 -4.90 24.70 1.66
N VAL A 53 -5.13 24.58 2.97
CA VAL A 53 -5.08 25.70 3.91
C VAL A 53 -3.66 26.25 4.03
N LEU A 54 -2.65 25.39 4.19
CA LEU A 54 -1.25 25.82 4.26
C LEU A 54 -0.81 26.56 2.99
N PHE A 55 -1.15 26.02 1.82
CA PHE A 55 -0.87 26.68 0.55
C PHE A 55 -1.56 28.05 0.46
N ALA A 56 -2.86 28.11 0.73
CA ALA A 56 -3.66 29.34 0.58
C ALA A 56 -3.36 30.41 1.64
N GLN A 57 -2.75 30.05 2.77
CA GLN A 57 -2.26 30.99 3.78
C GLN A 57 -0.98 31.72 3.33
N LEU A 58 -0.15 31.07 2.51
CA LEU A 58 1.12 31.64 2.07
C LEU A 58 1.01 32.34 0.72
N VAL A 59 0.11 31.89 -0.14
CA VAL A 59 -0.14 32.49 -1.45
C VAL A 59 -1.05 33.71 -1.34
N ASP A 60 -0.62 34.81 -1.92
CA ASP A 60 -1.39 36.05 -2.01
C ASP A 60 -2.54 35.88 -3.02
N ASP A 61 -3.68 36.49 -2.72
CA ASP A 61 -4.72 36.66 -3.75
C ASP A 61 -4.19 37.59 -4.84
N PRO A 62 -4.40 37.30 -6.14
CA PRO A 62 -3.90 38.14 -7.22
C PRO A 62 -4.36 39.61 -7.14
N SER A 63 -5.50 39.88 -6.49
CA SER A 63 -5.95 41.25 -6.22
C SER A 63 -5.07 42.01 -5.24
N SER A 64 -4.08 41.40 -4.61
CA SER A 64 -3.13 42.05 -3.70
C SER A 64 -1.69 42.01 -4.22
N ASP A 65 -1.48 41.44 -5.39
CA ASP A 65 -0.17 41.23 -6.00
C ASP A 65 0.14 42.36 -7.00
N PRO A 66 1.27 43.08 -6.86
CA PRO A 66 1.65 44.15 -7.78
C PRO A 66 1.74 43.73 -9.25
N ALA A 67 1.97 42.44 -9.56
CA ALA A 67 2.04 41.95 -10.93
C ALA A 67 0.71 42.00 -11.69
N TYR A 68 -0.41 42.15 -10.97
CA TYR A 68 -1.78 42.20 -11.47
C TYR A 68 -2.44 43.56 -11.22
N ARG A 69 -1.61 44.61 -11.07
CA ARG A 69 -2.04 46.00 -10.97
C ARG A 69 -1.87 46.70 -12.31
N ASN A 70 -2.84 47.52 -12.66
CA ASN A 70 -2.73 48.50 -13.75
C ASN A 70 -1.73 49.61 -13.35
N PRO A 71 -1.20 50.38 -14.33
CA PRO A 71 -0.31 51.51 -14.04
C PRO A 71 -0.91 52.57 -13.10
N ASP A 72 -2.24 52.67 -13.03
CA ASP A 72 -2.98 53.58 -12.13
C ASP A 72 -3.17 53.01 -10.71
N GLY A 73 -2.68 51.79 -10.45
CA GLY A 73 -2.80 51.10 -9.17
C GLY A 73 -4.12 50.37 -8.93
N SER A 74 -5.06 50.37 -9.89
CA SER A 74 -6.25 49.52 -9.85
C SER A 74 -5.92 48.05 -10.12
N VAL A 75 -6.79 47.12 -9.71
CA VAL A 75 -6.63 45.68 -10.01
C VAL A 75 -6.98 45.45 -11.48
N ASP A 76 -6.13 44.73 -12.20
CA ASP A 76 -6.51 44.14 -13.48
C ASP A 76 -7.37 42.89 -13.18
N GLU A 77 -8.69 43.07 -13.11
CA GLU A 77 -9.64 42.03 -12.70
C GLU A 77 -9.63 40.81 -13.63
N GLU A 78 -9.35 41.00 -14.93
CA GLU A 78 -9.27 39.90 -15.89
C GLU A 78 -8.03 39.03 -15.63
N ARG A 79 -6.84 39.65 -15.57
CA ARG A 79 -5.59 38.92 -15.28
C ARG A 79 -5.59 38.32 -13.87
N ALA A 80 -6.11 39.05 -12.89
CA ALA A 80 -6.28 38.56 -11.52
C ALA A 80 -7.26 37.39 -11.45
N GLY A 81 -8.37 37.45 -12.20
CA GLY A 81 -9.36 36.39 -12.32
C GLY A 81 -8.79 35.11 -12.93
N ILE A 82 -8.06 35.22 -14.05
CA ILE A 82 -7.37 34.08 -14.68
C ILE A 82 -6.39 33.46 -13.69
N LYS A 83 -5.57 34.29 -13.03
CA LYS A 83 -4.61 33.77 -12.05
C LYS A 83 -5.29 33.07 -10.88
N ARG A 84 -6.39 33.62 -10.36
CA ARG A 84 -7.14 33.01 -9.27
C ARG A 84 -7.69 31.64 -9.66
N ALA A 85 -8.21 31.51 -10.88
CA ALA A 85 -8.66 30.23 -11.43
C ALA A 85 -7.49 29.23 -11.55
N GLU A 86 -6.30 29.66 -11.98
CA GLU A 86 -5.10 28.79 -11.99
C GLU A 86 -4.73 28.31 -10.58
N LEU A 87 -4.81 29.19 -9.58
CA LEU A 87 -4.51 28.85 -8.18
C LEU A 87 -5.54 27.85 -7.62
N PHE A 88 -6.82 27.99 -7.98
CA PHE A 88 -7.86 27.04 -7.59
C PHE A 88 -7.64 25.68 -8.24
N ASN A 89 -7.35 25.64 -9.55
CA ASN A 89 -6.99 24.40 -10.23
C ASN A 89 -5.76 23.72 -9.61
N LEU A 90 -4.77 24.51 -9.16
CA LEU A 90 -3.61 23.97 -8.45
C LEU A 90 -3.99 23.41 -7.06
N ILE A 91 -4.92 24.05 -6.32
CA ILE A 91 -5.44 23.49 -5.07
C ILE A 91 -6.18 22.19 -5.34
N GLU A 92 -7.02 22.13 -6.38
CA GLU A 92 -7.73 20.92 -6.78
C GLU A 92 -6.78 19.78 -7.14
N ASP A 93 -5.68 20.07 -7.85
CA ASP A 93 -4.61 19.11 -8.11
C ASP A 93 -3.93 18.68 -6.80
N LEU A 94 -3.61 19.64 -5.91
CA LEU A 94 -2.92 19.39 -4.65
C LEU A 94 -3.72 18.49 -3.73
N VAL A 95 -5.05 18.65 -3.62
CA VAL A 95 -5.86 17.89 -2.65
C VAL A 95 -6.15 16.45 -3.06
N ARG A 96 -5.95 16.10 -4.33
CA ARG A 96 -6.14 14.72 -4.80
C ARG A 96 -5.13 13.79 -4.14
N TRP A 97 -5.62 12.68 -3.60
CA TRP A 97 -4.77 11.69 -2.93
C TRP A 97 -3.62 11.21 -3.84
N GLU A 98 -3.91 10.94 -5.10
CA GLU A 98 -2.96 10.47 -6.12
C GLU A 98 -1.79 11.44 -6.34
N ASN A 99 -2.01 12.72 -6.09
CA ASN A 99 -1.01 13.77 -6.29
C ASN A 99 -0.20 14.08 -5.03
N THR A 100 -0.47 13.41 -3.91
CA THR A 100 0.17 13.69 -2.61
C THR A 100 1.70 13.59 -2.66
N ASN A 101 2.26 12.73 -3.52
CA ASN A 101 3.70 12.59 -3.76
C ASN A 101 4.12 13.04 -5.18
N ASN A 102 3.26 13.70 -5.95
CA ASN A 102 3.55 14.07 -7.34
C ASN A 102 4.47 15.30 -7.39
N PRO A 103 5.74 15.17 -7.80
CA PRO A 103 6.70 16.27 -7.76
C PRO A 103 6.26 17.44 -8.66
N ALA A 104 5.62 17.17 -9.81
CA ALA A 104 5.18 18.23 -10.71
C ALA A 104 4.11 19.14 -10.08
N VAL A 105 3.23 18.58 -9.26
CA VAL A 105 2.18 19.35 -8.55
C VAL A 105 2.77 20.07 -7.34
N ILE A 106 3.57 19.36 -6.54
CA ILE A 106 4.19 19.90 -5.33
C ILE A 106 5.16 21.03 -5.67
N ASP A 107 5.97 20.89 -6.71
CA ASP A 107 6.95 21.90 -7.11
C ASP A 107 6.28 23.14 -7.70
N ARG A 108 5.15 22.99 -8.41
CA ARG A 108 4.31 24.13 -8.82
C ARG A 108 3.78 24.91 -7.61
N ALA A 109 3.35 24.20 -6.57
CA ALA A 109 2.88 24.80 -5.34
C ALA A 109 4.00 25.53 -4.58
N ARG A 110 5.15 24.87 -4.40
CA ARG A 110 6.35 25.45 -3.80
C ARG A 110 6.82 26.70 -4.54
N ALA A 111 6.85 26.65 -5.88
CA ALA A 111 7.25 27.80 -6.69
C ALA A 111 6.29 28.99 -6.50
N GLU A 112 4.99 28.75 -6.36
CA GLU A 112 4.05 29.84 -6.11
C GLU A 112 4.17 30.41 -4.69
N ILE A 113 4.37 29.55 -3.69
CA ILE A 113 4.67 30.00 -2.32
C ILE A 113 5.95 30.85 -2.33
N ALA A 114 7.01 30.37 -2.98
CA ALA A 114 8.30 31.05 -3.04
C ALA A 114 8.20 32.40 -3.74
N ARG A 115 7.41 32.48 -4.82
CA ARG A 115 7.10 33.74 -5.51
C ARG A 115 6.44 34.76 -4.57
N CYS A 116 5.39 34.37 -3.85
CA CYS A 116 4.71 35.26 -2.90
C CYS A 116 5.63 35.69 -1.74
N VAL A 117 6.40 34.75 -1.17
CA VAL A 117 7.38 35.04 -0.12
C VAL A 117 8.44 36.03 -0.61
N ALA A 118 9.02 35.79 -1.80
CA ALA A 118 10.02 36.67 -2.39
C ALA A 118 9.46 38.06 -2.69
N SER A 119 8.28 38.16 -3.31
CA SER A 119 7.62 39.44 -3.57
C SER A 119 7.42 40.23 -2.28
N ARG A 120 6.92 39.58 -1.23
CA ARG A 120 6.69 40.24 0.06
C ARG A 120 7.97 40.72 0.71
N LYS A 121 9.03 39.90 0.71
CA LYS A 121 10.34 40.27 1.24
C LYS A 121 10.95 41.46 0.49
N ILE A 122 10.74 41.55 -0.82
CA ILE A 122 11.18 42.69 -1.63
C ILE A 122 10.39 43.95 -1.29
N GLU A 123 9.08 43.86 -1.14
CA GLU A 123 8.24 45.00 -0.72
C GLU A 123 8.64 45.54 0.65
N LEU A 124 9.00 44.65 1.58
CA LEU A 124 9.46 45.02 2.93
C LEU A 124 10.91 45.54 2.95
N GLY A 125 11.62 45.52 1.82
CA GLY A 125 13.04 45.89 1.74
C GLY A 125 13.99 44.88 2.39
N GLU A 126 13.49 43.69 2.74
CA GLU A 126 14.27 42.59 3.33
C GLU A 126 15.07 41.83 2.26
N LEU A 127 14.63 41.89 1.00
CA LEU A 127 15.36 41.37 -0.16
C LEU A 127 15.39 42.40 -1.28
N GLN A 128 16.47 42.46 -2.05
CA GLN A 128 16.50 43.21 -3.31
C GLN A 128 16.18 42.28 -4.49
N LYS A 129 15.60 42.80 -5.59
CA LYS A 129 15.27 42.00 -6.79
C LYS A 129 16.48 41.20 -7.34
N GLY A 130 17.67 41.81 -7.32
CA GLY A 130 18.92 41.20 -7.79
C GLY A 130 19.65 40.34 -6.75
N THR A 131 19.09 40.15 -5.55
CA THR A 131 19.73 39.33 -4.50
C THR A 131 19.87 37.91 -5.01
N MET A 132 21.10 37.44 -5.09
CA MET A 132 21.40 36.05 -5.37
C MET A 132 21.12 35.20 -4.15
N ILE A 133 20.49 34.05 -4.36
CA ILE A 133 20.10 33.11 -3.32
C ILE A 133 21.00 31.86 -3.34
N PHE A 134 21.64 31.54 -4.46
CA PHE A 134 22.45 30.31 -4.63
C PHE A 134 23.81 30.55 -5.29
N GLY A 135 24.83 29.79 -4.85
CA GLY A 135 26.21 29.80 -5.36
C GLY A 135 26.59 28.59 -6.23
N PRO A 136 27.85 28.50 -6.70
CA PRO A 136 28.29 27.63 -7.81
C PRO A 136 28.55 26.14 -7.48
N GLU A 137 28.52 25.68 -6.22
CA GLU A 137 28.72 24.24 -5.91
C GLU A 137 27.43 23.53 -5.47
N GLU A 138 27.14 22.48 -6.26
CA GLU A 138 26.18 21.37 -6.26
C GLU A 138 24.63 21.53 -6.30
N GLY A 139 24.13 21.21 -7.52
CA GLY A 139 22.84 20.57 -7.80
C GLY A 139 22.50 20.33 -9.29
N GLU A 140 23.47 20.10 -10.17
CA GLU A 140 23.32 20.01 -11.66
C GLU A 140 22.41 18.85 -12.17
N ALA A 141 21.81 18.87 -13.38
CA ALA A 141 22.30 19.46 -14.64
C ALA A 141 21.28 20.26 -15.46
N HIS A 142 21.82 21.20 -16.25
CA HIS A 142 21.15 21.79 -17.41
C HIS A 142 21.95 21.46 -18.68
N PRO A 143 21.47 20.55 -19.55
CA PRO A 143 22.04 20.41 -20.90
C PRO A 143 21.37 21.32 -21.95
N ASP A 144 20.06 21.60 -21.88
CA ASP A 144 19.34 22.25 -23.01
C ASP A 144 18.38 23.40 -22.63
N GLY A 145 18.86 24.40 -21.90
CA GLY A 145 18.08 25.59 -21.61
C GLY A 145 18.88 26.62 -20.82
N PRO A 146 18.44 27.89 -20.85
CA PRO A 146 19.30 29.00 -20.53
C PRO A 146 19.55 29.07 -19.02
N LEU A 147 20.70 28.55 -18.57
CA LEU A 147 21.27 28.95 -17.30
C LEU A 147 21.71 30.42 -17.40
N PRO A 148 21.51 31.21 -16.33
CA PRO A 148 22.16 32.51 -16.18
C PRO A 148 23.67 32.31 -16.26
N LYS A 149 24.36 33.17 -17.01
CA LYS A 149 25.78 33.03 -17.40
C LYS A 149 26.79 32.97 -16.23
N ASP A 150 26.31 33.08 -15.01
CA ASP A 150 27.03 33.17 -13.74
C ASP A 150 26.63 32.10 -12.70
N GLY A 151 25.74 31.15 -13.05
CA GLY A 151 25.43 29.98 -12.22
C GLY A 151 24.71 30.29 -10.90
N ARG A 152 23.98 31.42 -10.81
CA ARG A 152 23.33 31.91 -9.59
C ARG A 152 21.83 32.17 -9.85
N PHE A 153 20.94 31.81 -8.91
CA PHE A 153 19.54 32.24 -8.98
C PHE A 153 19.29 33.46 -8.11
N THR A 154 18.55 34.42 -8.64
CA THR A 154 18.14 35.65 -7.95
C THR A 154 16.73 35.52 -7.38
N ALA A 155 16.39 36.37 -6.40
CA ALA A 155 15.03 36.50 -5.90
C ALA A 155 14.01 36.75 -7.02
N TRP A 156 14.41 37.51 -8.05
CA TRP A 156 13.58 37.72 -9.24
C TRP A 156 13.32 36.44 -10.06
N GLN A 157 14.28 35.54 -10.20
CA GLN A 157 14.09 34.27 -10.92
C GLN A 157 13.18 33.30 -10.18
N VAL A 158 13.24 33.31 -8.84
CA VAL A 158 12.27 32.61 -7.99
C VAL A 158 10.86 33.16 -8.24
N ILE A 159 10.72 34.49 -8.32
CA ILE A 159 9.44 35.15 -8.66
C ILE A 159 8.94 34.74 -10.05
N CYS A 160 9.83 34.71 -11.04
CA CYS A 160 9.49 34.33 -12.42
C CYS A 160 9.36 32.81 -12.65
N ARG A 161 9.47 31.97 -11.60
CA ARG A 161 9.35 30.50 -11.65
C ARG A 161 10.34 29.80 -12.61
N THR A 162 11.52 30.37 -12.82
CA THR A 162 12.56 29.78 -13.69
C THR A 162 13.62 28.98 -12.92
N ALA A 163 13.55 28.97 -11.59
CA ALA A 163 14.48 28.26 -10.72
C ALA A 163 14.15 26.75 -10.60
N PRO A 164 15.16 25.87 -10.49
CA PRO A 164 14.97 24.43 -10.30
C PRO A 164 14.36 24.15 -8.92
N PRO A 165 13.63 23.02 -8.75
CA PRO A 165 12.95 22.69 -7.48
C PRO A 165 13.85 22.71 -6.24
N LYS A 166 15.11 22.28 -6.36
CA LYS A 166 16.08 22.30 -5.26
C LYS A 166 16.35 23.73 -4.76
N ALA A 167 16.50 24.68 -5.68
CA ALA A 167 16.67 26.10 -5.35
C ALA A 167 15.40 26.69 -4.72
N VAL A 168 14.23 26.34 -5.24
CA VAL A 168 12.95 26.77 -4.64
C VAL A 168 12.83 26.26 -3.19
N ASN A 169 13.13 24.97 -2.95
CA ASN A 169 13.05 24.37 -1.61
C ASN A 169 13.98 25.03 -0.60
N HIS A 170 15.21 25.32 -1.00
CA HIS A 170 16.15 25.98 -0.09
C HIS A 170 15.75 27.44 0.17
N PHE A 171 15.25 28.16 -0.85
CA PHE A 171 14.68 29.50 -0.63
C PHE A 171 13.52 29.46 0.36
N LEU A 172 12.61 28.49 0.23
CA LEU A 172 11.51 28.31 1.18
C LEU A 172 12.02 27.99 2.58
N ALA A 173 13.01 27.11 2.71
CA ALA A 173 13.60 26.76 3.99
C ALA A 173 14.19 27.99 4.71
N GLU A 174 14.82 28.90 3.98
CA GLU A 174 15.44 30.10 4.54
C GLU A 174 14.44 31.24 4.79
N TYR A 175 13.60 31.56 3.80
CA TYR A 175 12.81 32.80 3.79
C TYR A 175 11.32 32.63 4.09
N ALA A 176 10.74 31.43 3.91
CA ALA A 176 9.34 31.22 4.22
C ALA A 176 9.12 31.26 5.75
N PRO A 177 7.98 31.81 6.21
CA PRO A 177 7.64 31.79 7.63
C PRO A 177 7.47 30.34 8.11
N PRO A 178 7.93 30.00 9.33
CA PRO A 178 7.75 28.67 9.88
C PRO A 178 6.28 28.42 10.21
N VAL A 179 5.85 27.17 10.04
CA VAL A 179 4.54 26.68 10.47
C VAL A 179 4.67 26.22 11.92
N LEU A 180 3.82 26.74 12.81
CA LEU A 180 3.77 26.36 14.21
C LEU A 180 2.45 25.66 14.49
N ASP A 181 2.51 24.40 14.93
CA ASP A 181 1.34 23.64 15.37
C ASP A 181 1.49 23.20 16.84
N PRO A 182 0.94 23.97 17.79
CA PRO A 182 1.06 23.66 19.22
C PRO A 182 0.16 22.49 19.68
N PHE A 183 -0.69 21.95 18.79
CA PHE A 183 -1.60 20.85 19.06
C PHE A 183 -1.59 19.85 17.90
N ALA A 184 -0.38 19.38 17.57
CA ALA A 184 -0.13 18.64 16.35
C ALA A 184 -0.88 17.30 16.29
N GLY A 185 -1.17 16.69 17.44
CA GLY A 185 -1.85 15.41 17.53
C GLY A 185 -1.18 14.37 16.63
N GLY A 186 -1.91 13.85 15.64
CA GLY A 186 -1.40 12.86 14.69
C GLY A 186 -0.47 13.40 13.59
N GLY A 187 -0.14 14.69 13.60
CA GLY A 187 0.91 15.27 12.75
C GLY A 187 0.51 15.65 11.32
N SER A 188 -0.78 15.75 11.00
CA SER A 188 -1.24 16.09 9.64
C SER A 188 -0.69 17.44 9.13
N ILE A 189 -0.76 18.50 9.94
CA ILE A 189 -0.30 19.85 9.55
C ILE A 189 1.23 19.87 9.35
N PRO A 190 2.06 19.45 10.32
CA PRO A 190 3.51 19.52 10.13
C PRO A 190 4.01 18.59 9.01
N LEU A 191 3.35 17.44 8.77
CA LEU A 191 3.64 16.58 7.61
C LEU A 191 3.38 17.29 6.27
N GLU A 192 2.21 17.92 6.12
CA GLU A 192 1.87 18.63 4.87
C GLU A 192 2.71 19.90 4.68
N ALA A 193 3.10 20.56 5.78
CA ALA A 193 4.04 21.68 5.74
C ALA A 193 5.41 21.24 5.19
N GLN A 194 5.95 20.11 5.67
CA GLN A 194 7.21 19.55 5.14
C GLN A 194 7.09 19.18 3.66
N ARG A 195 5.96 18.60 3.22
CA ARG A 195 5.70 18.33 1.80
C ARG A 195 5.74 19.60 0.96
N LEU A 196 5.21 20.71 1.46
CA LEU A 196 5.25 22.03 0.81
C LEU A 196 6.61 22.74 0.94
N GLY A 197 7.63 22.10 1.51
CA GLY A 197 8.98 22.68 1.66
C GLY A 197 9.10 23.70 2.79
N LEU A 198 8.16 23.70 3.73
CA LEU A 198 8.11 24.65 4.84
C LEU A 198 8.77 24.06 6.08
N ARG A 199 9.43 24.94 6.86
CA ARG A 199 9.86 24.59 8.22
C ARG A 199 8.62 24.45 9.10
N ALA A 200 8.50 23.31 9.79
CA ALA A 200 7.38 23.05 10.68
C ALA A 200 7.89 22.73 12.09
N HIS A 201 7.30 23.35 13.10
CA HIS A 201 7.49 23.02 14.50
C HIS A 201 6.17 22.56 15.09
N ALA A 202 6.19 21.38 15.66
CA ALA A 202 5.02 20.73 16.24
C ALA A 202 5.26 20.47 17.72
N SER A 203 4.22 20.67 18.52
CA SER A 203 4.20 20.31 19.94
C SER A 203 2.90 19.58 20.25
N ASP A 204 2.96 18.70 21.24
CA ASP A 204 1.79 18.10 21.86
C ASP A 204 2.12 17.76 23.32
N LEU A 205 1.11 17.80 24.19
CA LEU A 205 1.27 17.40 25.60
C LEU A 205 1.29 15.87 25.74
N ASN A 206 0.73 15.15 24.77
CA ASN A 206 0.70 13.71 24.81
C ASN A 206 1.99 13.11 24.19
N PRO A 207 2.78 12.34 24.96
CA PRO A 207 4.03 11.76 24.46
C PRO A 207 3.83 10.80 23.27
N VAL A 208 2.67 10.14 23.18
CA VAL A 208 2.34 9.27 22.03
C VAL A 208 2.17 10.09 20.76
N ALA A 209 1.48 11.23 20.84
CA ALA A 209 1.36 12.15 19.70
C ALA A 209 2.75 12.64 19.27
N VAL A 210 3.60 13.05 20.22
CA VAL A 210 4.98 13.48 19.92
C VAL A 210 5.75 12.37 19.19
N LEU A 211 5.68 11.12 19.67
CA LEU A 211 6.39 10.00 19.04
C LEU A 211 5.86 9.71 17.62
N ILE A 212 4.54 9.78 17.41
CA ILE A 212 3.93 9.63 16.07
C ILE A 212 4.45 10.72 15.13
N ASN A 213 4.51 11.98 15.58
CA ASN A 213 5.07 13.07 14.78
C ASN A 213 6.53 12.79 14.41
N LYS A 214 7.37 12.37 15.37
CA LYS A 214 8.77 12.02 15.11
C LYS A 214 8.90 10.92 14.05
N ALA A 215 8.10 9.87 14.14
CA ALA A 215 8.13 8.79 13.15
C ALA A 215 7.55 9.15 11.79
N LEU A 216 6.66 10.14 11.70
CA LEU A 216 6.14 10.59 10.42
C LEU A 216 7.06 11.60 9.74
N ILE A 217 7.79 12.43 10.51
CA ILE A 217 8.38 13.67 10.02
C ILE A 217 9.89 13.74 10.23
N GLU A 218 10.40 13.27 11.38
CA GLU A 218 11.82 13.36 11.73
C GLU A 218 12.63 12.13 11.33
N ILE A 219 12.09 10.92 11.56
CA ILE A 219 12.81 9.66 11.34
C ILE A 219 13.01 9.36 9.83
N PRO A 220 11.98 9.44 8.96
CA PRO A 220 12.14 9.04 7.56
C PRO A 220 13.22 9.84 6.79
N PRO A 221 13.33 11.19 6.94
CA PRO A 221 14.39 11.95 6.28
C PRO A 221 15.80 11.62 6.76
N LYS A 222 15.99 11.21 8.02
CA LYS A 222 17.32 10.85 8.57
C LYS A 222 17.95 9.65 7.85
N PHE A 223 17.11 8.71 7.42
CA PHE A 223 17.54 7.46 6.78
C PHE A 223 17.11 7.38 5.31
N ALA A 224 16.80 8.53 4.70
CA ALA A 224 16.39 8.59 3.32
C ALA A 224 17.54 8.19 2.38
N GLY A 225 17.26 7.30 1.44
CA GLY A 225 18.22 6.82 0.46
C GLY A 225 19.17 5.72 0.97
N MET A 226 19.04 5.31 2.23
CA MET A 226 19.90 4.29 2.82
C MET A 226 19.39 2.89 2.47
N PRO A 227 20.30 1.92 2.20
CA PRO A 227 19.92 0.53 2.02
C PRO A 227 19.49 -0.11 3.35
N PRO A 228 18.64 -1.14 3.30
CA PRO A 228 18.29 -1.92 4.48
C PRO A 228 19.52 -2.65 5.00
N VAL A 229 19.53 -2.90 6.30
CA VAL A 229 20.65 -3.53 7.00
C VAL A 229 20.47 -5.03 7.17
N ASN A 230 19.25 -5.57 6.98
CA ASN A 230 19.00 -7.00 7.14
C ASN A 230 19.86 -7.87 6.21
N HIS A 231 20.30 -9.01 6.74
CA HIS A 231 21.19 -9.92 6.04
C HIS A 231 20.61 -10.53 4.76
N GLU A 232 19.30 -10.75 4.64
CA GLU A 232 18.69 -11.27 3.40
C GLU A 232 18.82 -10.28 2.23
N SER A 233 18.55 -9.00 2.49
CA SER A 233 18.71 -7.92 1.51
C SER A 233 20.17 -7.71 1.13
N ARG A 234 21.10 -7.90 2.08
CA ARG A 234 22.55 -7.90 1.85
C ARG A 234 23.06 -9.12 1.07
N SER A 235 22.47 -10.30 1.30
CA SER A 235 22.89 -11.54 0.64
C SER A 235 22.45 -11.58 -0.82
N ASN A 236 21.28 -11.00 -1.12
CA ASN A 236 20.81 -10.77 -2.48
C ASN A 236 21.59 -9.67 -3.22
N SER A 237 22.55 -9.00 -2.57
CA SER A 237 23.47 -8.03 -3.18
C SER A 237 24.91 -8.54 -3.35
N LEU A 238 25.18 -9.83 -3.05
CA LEU A 238 26.52 -10.43 -3.14
C LEU A 238 26.56 -11.71 -3.98
N GLU A 239 26.72 -11.54 -5.30
CA GLU A 239 27.44 -12.48 -6.18
C GLU A 239 28.33 -11.62 -7.10
N PRO A 240 29.63 -11.46 -6.78
CA PRO A 240 30.56 -10.79 -7.67
C PRO A 240 31.02 -11.79 -8.74
N LEU A 241 30.37 -11.79 -9.91
CA LEU A 241 30.93 -12.44 -11.10
C LEU A 241 32.23 -11.73 -11.48
N GLY A 242 33.32 -12.50 -11.36
CA GLY A 242 34.69 -12.03 -11.39
C GLY A 242 35.13 -11.21 -12.61
N ALA A 243 36.20 -10.47 -12.37
CA ALA A 243 36.96 -9.65 -13.30
C ALA A 243 36.92 -10.15 -14.76
N ARG A 244 36.27 -9.36 -15.62
CA ARG A 244 36.59 -9.33 -17.06
C ARG A 244 37.03 -7.93 -17.45
N ALA A 245 38.13 -7.91 -18.20
CA ALA A 245 38.90 -6.75 -18.60
C ALA A 245 38.06 -5.63 -19.22
N SER A 246 38.56 -4.41 -19.02
CA SER A 246 38.15 -3.17 -19.66
C SER A 246 37.75 -3.33 -21.12
N CYS A 247 36.47 -3.04 -21.43
CA CYS A 247 35.93 -2.87 -22.77
C CYS A 247 34.90 -1.71 -22.74
N PRO A 248 34.69 -0.99 -23.86
CA PRO A 248 34.27 0.41 -23.88
C PRO A 248 32.81 0.64 -23.47
N GLN A 249 32.55 1.87 -22.99
CA GLN A 249 31.27 2.34 -22.45
C GLN A 249 30.05 1.89 -23.28
N SER A 250 29.13 1.21 -22.60
CA SER A 250 27.83 0.77 -23.13
C SER A 250 26.87 1.95 -23.31
N PRO A 251 26.10 2.03 -24.41
CA PRO A 251 25.10 3.07 -24.65
C PRO A 251 23.77 2.87 -23.90
N PHE A 252 23.67 1.86 -23.03
CA PHE A 252 22.49 1.65 -22.18
C PHE A 252 22.63 2.46 -20.89
N SER A 253 22.11 3.69 -20.86
CA SER A 253 21.98 4.44 -19.61
C SER A 253 21.09 3.68 -18.62
N PRO A 254 21.43 3.62 -17.33
CA PRO A 254 20.55 3.05 -16.31
C PRO A 254 19.30 3.94 -16.19
N SER A 255 18.18 3.46 -16.74
CA SER A 255 16.88 4.06 -16.52
C SER A 255 16.37 3.67 -15.12
N ILE A 256 15.98 4.68 -14.34
CA ILE A 256 15.39 4.53 -13.01
C ILE A 256 14.08 3.73 -13.13
N PRO A 257 13.78 2.78 -12.22
CA PRO A 257 12.48 2.11 -12.18
C PRO A 257 11.33 3.12 -12.10
N LYS A 258 10.24 2.88 -12.85
CA LYS A 258 9.08 3.76 -12.95
C LYS A 258 7.80 3.01 -12.60
N ASP A 259 6.79 3.74 -12.14
CA ASP A 259 5.47 3.18 -11.86
C ASP A 259 4.74 2.76 -13.15
N HIS A 260 4.10 1.59 -13.11
CA HIS A 260 3.20 1.09 -14.17
C HIS A 260 1.92 1.94 -14.23
N LYS A 261 1.37 2.14 -15.44
CA LYS A 261 0.12 2.89 -15.64
C LYS A 261 -1.02 1.94 -16.04
N GLU A 262 -2.04 1.76 -15.20
CA GLU A 262 -3.16 0.82 -15.48
C GLU A 262 -3.67 0.91 -16.93
N TRP A 263 -4.39 1.96 -17.30
CA TRP A 263 -4.77 2.23 -18.69
C TRP A 263 -4.13 3.53 -19.17
N TYR A 264 -3.50 3.48 -20.35
CA TYR A 264 -3.01 4.68 -21.02
C TYR A 264 -3.16 4.54 -22.53
N SER A 265 -3.25 5.66 -23.24
CA SER A 265 -3.18 5.70 -24.70
C SER A 265 -2.07 6.64 -25.15
N ARG A 266 -1.43 6.32 -26.28
CA ARG A 266 -0.45 7.20 -26.93
C ARG A 266 -0.77 7.35 -28.42
N GLY A 267 -2.06 7.48 -28.71
CA GLY A 267 -2.65 7.41 -30.04
C GLY A 267 -4.10 6.94 -29.94
N TYR A 268 -4.56 6.17 -30.91
CA TYR A 268 -5.94 5.68 -30.96
C TYR A 268 -6.14 4.31 -30.29
N LEU A 269 -5.07 3.61 -29.91
CA LEU A 269 -5.15 2.30 -29.25
C LEU A 269 -4.95 2.45 -27.72
N PRO A 270 -5.87 1.89 -26.90
CA PRO A 270 -5.67 1.82 -25.45
C PRO A 270 -4.74 0.67 -25.08
N HIS A 271 -3.80 0.93 -24.18
CA HIS A 271 -2.82 -0.02 -23.64
C HIS A 271 -3.09 -0.26 -22.15
N PHE A 272 -2.85 -1.48 -21.69
CA PHE A 272 -2.98 -1.85 -20.28
C PHE A 272 -1.60 -2.20 -19.72
N ASP A 273 -1.15 -1.56 -18.64
CA ASP A 273 0.18 -1.76 -18.05
C ASP A 273 0.09 -1.94 -16.53
N HIS A 274 0.52 -3.10 -16.07
CA HIS A 274 0.49 -3.51 -14.67
C HIS A 274 1.65 -4.50 -14.44
N PRO A 275 2.31 -4.49 -13.25
CA PRO A 275 3.37 -5.44 -12.94
C PRO A 275 2.85 -6.88 -12.99
N ASP A 276 3.73 -7.83 -13.35
CA ASP A 276 3.45 -9.28 -13.39
C ASP A 276 2.38 -9.71 -14.41
N LEU A 277 1.93 -8.81 -15.29
CA LEU A 277 1.09 -9.20 -16.42
C LEU A 277 1.92 -9.86 -17.51
N ILE A 278 1.48 -11.05 -17.92
CA ILE A 278 1.94 -11.66 -19.14
C ILE A 278 1.21 -11.01 -20.31
N GLN A 279 1.94 -10.37 -21.23
CA GLN A 279 1.38 -9.70 -22.39
C GLN A 279 2.07 -10.15 -23.68
N THR A 280 1.27 -10.35 -24.74
CA THR A 280 1.79 -10.44 -26.10
C THR A 280 1.87 -9.05 -26.71
N ILE A 281 3.00 -8.71 -27.30
CA ILE A 281 3.32 -7.42 -27.89
C ILE A 281 3.64 -7.64 -29.37
N THR A 282 3.10 -6.79 -30.23
CA THR A 282 3.41 -6.78 -31.66
C THR A 282 3.75 -5.37 -32.12
N PHE A 283 4.87 -5.19 -32.80
CA PHE A 283 5.20 -3.92 -33.47
C PHE A 283 5.93 -4.17 -34.78
N ARG A 284 5.87 -3.18 -35.68
CA ARG A 284 6.17 -3.35 -37.11
C ARG A 284 7.00 -2.21 -37.68
N LEU A 285 7.68 -2.48 -38.79
CA LEU A 285 8.42 -1.45 -39.54
C LEU A 285 7.49 -0.34 -40.01
N TYR A 286 8.02 0.87 -40.12
CA TYR A 286 7.25 2.07 -40.45
C TYR A 286 6.50 1.96 -41.80
N ASP A 287 7.09 1.27 -42.77
CA ASP A 287 6.60 1.12 -44.14
C ASP A 287 5.90 -0.23 -44.41
N SER A 288 5.72 -1.06 -43.37
CA SER A 288 5.09 -2.40 -43.48
C SER A 288 3.63 -2.37 -43.93
N VAL A 289 2.95 -1.23 -43.76
CA VAL A 289 1.58 -0.99 -44.24
C VAL A 289 1.48 0.39 -44.90
N PRO A 290 0.88 0.52 -46.10
CA PRO A 290 0.75 1.81 -46.79
C PRO A 290 0.03 2.88 -45.95
N SER A 291 0.57 4.10 -45.94
CA SER A 291 0.02 5.22 -45.15
C SER A 291 -1.42 5.58 -45.53
N SER A 292 -1.80 5.42 -46.80
CA SER A 292 -3.19 5.60 -47.27
C SER A 292 -4.17 4.62 -46.63
N LEU A 293 -3.72 3.38 -46.37
CA LEU A 293 -4.55 2.36 -45.73
C LEU A 293 -4.69 2.61 -44.23
N ILE A 294 -3.63 3.10 -43.58
CA ILE A 294 -3.66 3.53 -42.17
C ILE A 294 -4.64 4.69 -41.99
N GLN A 295 -4.61 5.69 -42.88
CA GLN A 295 -5.53 6.82 -42.85
C GLN A 295 -6.99 6.36 -43.02
N ASN A 296 -7.25 5.48 -44.00
CA ASN A 296 -8.59 4.93 -44.21
C ASN A 296 -9.12 4.18 -42.96
N TRP A 297 -8.27 3.45 -42.24
CA TRP A 297 -8.65 2.78 -41.00
C TRP A 297 -8.85 3.74 -39.83
N GLN A 298 -8.04 4.80 -39.74
CA GLN A 298 -8.24 5.87 -38.75
C GLN A 298 -9.56 6.60 -38.99
N ASP A 299 -9.91 6.86 -40.25
CA ASP A 299 -11.18 7.49 -40.62
C ASP A 299 -12.37 6.56 -40.32
N GLU A 300 -12.24 5.26 -40.60
CA GLU A 300 -13.24 4.22 -40.27
C GLU A 300 -13.48 4.11 -38.74
N LEU A 301 -12.43 4.26 -37.93
CA LEU A 301 -12.49 4.27 -36.46
C LEU A 301 -13.03 5.60 -35.89
N ASN A 302 -12.70 6.73 -36.49
CA ASN A 302 -13.16 8.05 -36.03
C ASN A 302 -14.65 8.26 -36.32
N LEU A 303 -15.17 7.74 -37.44
CA LEU A 303 -16.60 7.76 -37.78
C LEU A 303 -17.48 6.98 -36.78
N THR A 304 -16.88 6.11 -35.95
CA THR A 304 -17.59 5.27 -34.98
C THR A 304 -17.52 5.76 -33.53
N GLN A 305 -16.77 6.82 -33.21
CA GLN A 305 -16.64 7.33 -31.82
C GLN A 305 -17.94 7.85 -31.18
N ASN A 306 -19.00 8.07 -31.97
CA ASN A 306 -20.34 8.43 -31.45
C ASN A 306 -21.19 7.24 -30.98
N ALA A 307 -20.69 6.00 -31.07
CA ALA A 307 -21.33 4.81 -30.52
C ALA A 307 -20.29 3.92 -29.84
N ALA A 308 -20.56 3.45 -28.62
CA ALA A 308 -19.68 2.56 -27.86
C ALA A 308 -19.08 1.46 -28.76
N ALA A 309 -17.74 1.41 -28.82
CA ALA A 309 -17.00 0.59 -29.78
C ALA A 309 -17.42 -0.89 -29.75
N ASP A 310 -17.98 -1.39 -30.87
CA ASP A 310 -18.34 -2.79 -31.06
C ASP A 310 -17.08 -3.68 -31.08
N PRO A 311 -16.90 -4.61 -30.12
CA PRO A 311 -15.74 -5.49 -30.03
C PRO A 311 -15.48 -6.34 -31.28
N ARG A 312 -16.52 -6.63 -32.10
CA ARG A 312 -16.39 -7.42 -33.33
C ARG A 312 -15.63 -6.66 -34.43
N ARG A 313 -15.83 -5.34 -34.55
CA ARG A 313 -15.16 -4.50 -35.56
C ARG A 313 -13.66 -4.37 -35.28
N LEU A 314 -13.28 -4.24 -34.00
CA LEU A 314 -11.88 -4.19 -33.60
C LEU A 314 -11.16 -5.52 -33.90
N ALA A 315 -11.87 -6.66 -33.77
CA ALA A 315 -11.33 -7.96 -34.17
C ALA A 315 -11.12 -8.08 -35.69
N THR A 316 -12.07 -7.63 -36.50
CA THR A 316 -11.94 -7.61 -37.97
C THR A 316 -10.82 -6.69 -38.46
N LEU A 317 -10.64 -5.53 -37.83
CA LEU A 317 -9.51 -4.64 -38.15
C LEU A 317 -8.16 -5.30 -37.82
N ARG A 318 -8.07 -6.02 -36.70
CA ARG A 318 -6.87 -6.78 -36.31
C ARG A 318 -6.54 -7.89 -37.31
N GLU A 319 -7.52 -8.65 -37.77
CA GLU A 319 -7.32 -9.66 -38.81
C GLU A 319 -6.82 -9.06 -40.13
N ARG A 320 -7.34 -7.89 -40.52
CA ARG A 320 -6.86 -7.16 -41.70
C ARG A 320 -5.40 -6.74 -41.53
N ILE A 321 -5.02 -6.17 -40.39
CA ILE A 321 -3.64 -5.75 -40.10
C ILE A 321 -2.67 -6.94 -40.16
N ALA A 322 -2.98 -8.03 -39.46
CA ALA A 322 -2.15 -9.24 -39.44
C ALA A 322 -1.93 -9.80 -40.86
N LYS A 323 -2.95 -9.75 -41.74
CA LYS A 323 -2.82 -10.19 -43.13
C LYS A 323 -1.81 -9.35 -43.95
N TYR A 324 -1.76 -8.03 -43.74
CA TYR A 324 -0.78 -7.16 -44.41
C TYR A 324 0.64 -7.31 -43.83
N GLU A 325 0.75 -7.58 -42.54
CA GLU A 325 2.01 -7.87 -41.87
C GLU A 325 2.62 -9.18 -42.40
N ASP A 326 1.82 -10.25 -42.45
CA ASP A 326 2.20 -11.58 -42.97
C ASP A 326 2.53 -11.56 -44.47
N ALA A 327 2.01 -10.61 -45.24
CA ALA A 327 2.25 -10.48 -46.69
C ALA A 327 3.64 -9.91 -47.06
N GLY A 328 4.44 -9.49 -46.07
CA GLY A 328 5.82 -9.03 -46.30
C GLY A 328 5.92 -7.73 -47.10
N HIS A 329 4.96 -6.82 -46.92
CA HIS A 329 5.01 -5.48 -47.53
C HIS A 329 6.03 -4.56 -46.85
N GLY A 330 6.43 -3.51 -47.55
CA GLY A 330 7.50 -2.58 -47.14
C GLY A 330 8.91 -3.11 -47.46
N ALA A 331 9.92 -2.40 -47.00
CA ALA A 331 11.32 -2.71 -47.29
C ALA A 331 11.85 -3.98 -46.60
N CYS A 332 11.09 -4.54 -45.64
CA CYS A 332 11.40 -5.79 -44.95
C CYS A 332 12.84 -5.85 -44.41
N PHE A 333 13.28 -4.78 -43.74
CA PHE A 333 14.65 -4.65 -43.26
C PHE A 333 15.10 -5.76 -42.29
N LEU A 334 14.16 -6.45 -41.65
CA LEU A 334 14.45 -7.57 -40.75
C LEU A 334 14.72 -8.89 -41.50
N LYS A 335 14.66 -8.92 -42.85
CA LYS A 335 15.24 -10.04 -43.64
C LYS A 335 16.76 -10.07 -43.55
N ASN A 336 17.39 -8.93 -43.27
CA ASN A 336 18.83 -8.88 -43.05
C ASN A 336 19.14 -9.56 -41.72
N GLU A 337 19.83 -10.69 -41.77
CA GLU A 337 20.16 -11.52 -40.60
C GLU A 337 20.91 -10.74 -39.51
N ASN A 338 21.75 -9.76 -39.90
CA ASN A 338 22.46 -8.94 -38.91
C ASN A 338 21.50 -8.03 -38.13
N ILE A 339 20.49 -7.49 -38.80
CA ILE A 339 19.47 -6.64 -38.17
C ILE A 339 18.53 -7.50 -37.33
N ALA A 340 18.10 -8.65 -37.84
CA ALA A 340 17.24 -9.59 -37.11
C ALA A 340 17.93 -10.14 -35.85
N ALA A 341 19.19 -10.55 -35.95
CA ALA A 341 20.00 -10.99 -34.82
C ALA A 341 20.19 -9.87 -33.79
N MET A 342 20.35 -8.62 -34.24
CA MET A 342 20.47 -7.46 -33.36
C MET A 342 19.15 -7.20 -32.60
N VAL A 343 18.00 -7.31 -33.26
CA VAL A 343 16.68 -7.19 -32.63
C VAL A 343 16.46 -8.32 -31.62
N GLU A 344 16.78 -9.56 -31.97
CA GLU A 344 16.68 -10.69 -31.03
C GLU A 344 17.59 -10.50 -29.81
N LYS A 345 18.84 -10.05 -30.00
CA LYS A 345 19.75 -9.70 -28.90
C LYS A 345 19.18 -8.61 -28.00
N ALA A 346 18.46 -7.63 -28.55
CA ALA A 346 17.81 -6.59 -27.75
C ALA A 346 16.69 -7.16 -26.84
N PHE A 347 15.94 -8.18 -27.31
CA PHE A 347 14.98 -8.89 -26.47
C PHE A 347 15.66 -9.71 -25.37
N LEU A 348 16.77 -10.37 -25.70
CA LEU A 348 17.49 -11.20 -24.73
C LEU A 348 18.26 -10.39 -23.67
N HIS A 349 18.61 -9.14 -23.98
CA HIS A 349 19.56 -8.36 -23.16
C HIS A 349 19.11 -8.14 -21.72
N PHE A 350 17.83 -7.83 -21.50
CA PHE A 350 17.24 -7.56 -20.17
C PHE A 350 16.30 -8.67 -19.71
N ASN A 351 16.42 -9.87 -20.28
CA ASN A 351 15.64 -11.01 -19.82
C ASN A 351 15.97 -11.29 -18.35
N ASP A 352 14.93 -11.46 -17.52
CA ASP A 352 14.98 -11.60 -16.06
C ASP A 352 15.49 -10.37 -15.28
N GLU A 353 15.79 -9.25 -15.96
CA GLU A 353 16.15 -7.98 -15.34
C GLU A 353 15.02 -6.93 -15.44
N ARG A 354 14.47 -6.73 -16.64
CA ARG A 354 13.35 -5.78 -16.89
C ARG A 354 12.03 -6.48 -17.20
N TYR A 355 12.11 -7.68 -17.73
CA TYR A 355 10.97 -8.51 -18.09
C TYR A 355 11.42 -9.97 -18.18
N ARG A 356 10.52 -10.93 -17.95
CA ARG A 356 10.77 -12.32 -18.31
C ARG A 356 10.32 -12.56 -19.75
N LEU A 357 11.22 -13.02 -20.61
CA LEU A 357 10.95 -13.28 -22.02
C LEU A 357 10.43 -14.71 -22.19
N LEU A 358 9.17 -14.84 -22.60
CA LEU A 358 8.43 -16.11 -22.59
C LEU A 358 8.34 -16.76 -23.98
N ALA A 359 8.17 -15.95 -25.03
CA ALA A 359 8.18 -16.39 -26.43
C ALA A 359 8.48 -15.19 -27.35
N TRP A 360 9.09 -15.41 -28.52
CA TRP A 360 9.27 -14.35 -29.50
C TRP A 360 9.46 -14.89 -30.91
N VAL A 361 9.22 -14.03 -31.89
CA VAL A 361 9.62 -14.22 -33.29
C VAL A 361 9.94 -12.88 -33.93
N VAL A 362 11.06 -12.82 -34.68
CA VAL A 362 11.41 -11.70 -35.54
C VAL A 362 11.04 -12.06 -36.98
N MET A 363 10.01 -11.41 -37.51
CA MET A 363 9.53 -11.57 -38.88
C MET A 363 10.20 -10.55 -39.81
N PRO A 364 10.16 -10.73 -41.15
CA PRO A 364 10.77 -9.82 -42.11
C PRO A 364 10.46 -8.32 -41.96
N ASN A 365 9.27 -7.96 -41.47
CA ASN A 365 8.80 -6.58 -41.34
C ASN A 365 8.10 -6.25 -40.01
N HIS A 366 8.02 -7.20 -39.08
CA HIS A 366 7.39 -7.02 -37.76
C HIS A 366 7.95 -8.02 -36.74
N VAL A 367 7.53 -7.91 -35.48
CA VAL A 367 7.91 -8.84 -34.41
C VAL A 367 6.69 -9.18 -33.57
N HIS A 368 6.65 -10.40 -33.04
CA HIS A 368 5.78 -10.76 -31.92
C HIS A 368 6.62 -11.19 -30.73
N VAL A 369 6.30 -10.68 -29.54
CA VAL A 369 7.05 -10.95 -28.30
C VAL A 369 6.07 -11.15 -27.16
N MET A 370 6.28 -12.16 -26.34
CA MET A 370 5.53 -12.40 -25.12
C MET A 370 6.45 -12.20 -23.92
N ILE A 371 6.05 -11.32 -23.02
CA ILE A 371 6.81 -11.03 -21.81
C ILE A 371 5.91 -10.99 -20.57
N GLU A 372 6.51 -11.24 -19.42
CA GLU A 372 6.02 -10.77 -18.12
C GLU A 372 6.80 -9.52 -17.75
N ALA A 373 6.15 -8.35 -17.70
CA ALA A 373 6.81 -7.12 -17.29
C ALA A 373 7.13 -7.17 -15.79
N LEU A 374 8.41 -6.99 -15.42
CA LEU A 374 8.82 -7.02 -14.02
C LEU A 374 8.50 -5.68 -13.34
N PRO A 375 8.26 -5.68 -12.01
CA PRO A 375 8.01 -4.46 -11.26
C PRO A 375 9.07 -3.39 -11.49
N GLY A 376 8.61 -2.15 -11.71
CA GLY A 376 9.49 -1.00 -11.95
C GLY A 376 9.85 -0.77 -13.42
N TRP A 377 9.37 -1.62 -14.32
CA TRP A 377 9.61 -1.50 -15.76
C TRP A 377 8.29 -1.41 -16.53
N PRO A 378 7.70 -0.21 -16.64
CA PRO A 378 6.47 -0.02 -17.38
C PRO A 378 6.60 -0.53 -18.81
N LEU A 379 5.55 -1.18 -19.32
CA LEU A 379 5.53 -1.78 -20.65
C LEU A 379 6.01 -0.80 -21.73
N LYS A 380 5.59 0.47 -21.63
CA LYS A 380 6.00 1.55 -22.54
C LYS A 380 7.52 1.76 -22.58
N ASP A 381 8.19 1.66 -21.44
CA ASP A 381 9.62 1.98 -21.29
C ASP A 381 10.46 0.81 -21.81
N ILE A 382 10.00 -0.43 -21.58
CA ILE A 382 10.57 -1.64 -22.19
C ILE A 382 10.51 -1.54 -23.72
N ILE A 383 9.32 -1.30 -24.28
CA ILE A 383 9.11 -1.23 -25.72
C ILE A 383 9.85 -0.03 -26.34
N HIS A 384 9.85 1.13 -25.66
CA HIS A 384 10.62 2.28 -26.08
C HIS A 384 12.12 1.97 -26.14
N SER A 385 12.66 1.29 -25.12
CA SER A 385 14.06 0.87 -25.08
C SER A 385 14.40 -0.03 -26.28
N TRP A 386 13.59 -1.05 -26.56
CA TRP A 386 13.78 -1.91 -27.72
C TRP A 386 13.70 -1.13 -29.04
N LYS A 387 12.62 -0.38 -29.26
CA LYS A 387 12.38 0.32 -30.53
C LYS A 387 13.43 1.40 -30.78
N SER A 388 13.84 2.15 -29.76
CA SER A 388 14.85 3.22 -29.88
C SER A 388 16.22 2.64 -30.24
N TYR A 389 16.70 1.67 -29.46
CA TYR A 389 18.00 1.04 -29.69
C TYR A 389 18.05 0.37 -31.08
N THR A 390 17.07 -0.48 -31.39
CA THR A 390 17.06 -1.24 -32.64
C THR A 390 16.86 -0.34 -33.86
N ALA A 391 16.08 0.74 -33.78
CA ALA A 391 15.93 1.71 -34.87
C ALA A 391 17.25 2.43 -35.17
N ASN A 392 17.96 2.90 -34.13
CA ASN A 392 19.22 3.61 -34.30
C ASN A 392 20.28 2.70 -34.93
N GLN A 393 20.45 1.48 -34.41
CA GLN A 393 21.41 0.52 -34.93
C GLN A 393 21.06 0.06 -36.35
N ALA A 394 19.78 -0.21 -36.63
CA ALA A 394 19.37 -0.63 -37.98
C ALA A 394 19.57 0.48 -39.01
N ASN A 395 19.26 1.73 -38.67
CA ASN A 395 19.48 2.88 -39.55
C ASN A 395 20.97 3.09 -39.86
N GLN A 396 21.87 2.85 -38.88
CA GLN A 396 23.32 2.86 -39.12
C GLN A 396 23.75 1.72 -40.07
N ILE A 397 23.29 0.49 -39.83
CA ILE A 397 23.60 -0.67 -40.69
C ILE A 397 23.11 -0.45 -42.13
N LEU A 398 21.95 0.19 -42.29
CA LEU A 398 21.32 0.49 -43.58
C LEU A 398 21.81 1.81 -44.20
N ASN A 399 22.70 2.54 -43.54
CA ASN A 399 23.19 3.87 -43.91
C ASN A 399 22.05 4.85 -44.30
N ARG A 400 21.02 4.92 -43.45
CA ARG A 400 19.84 5.78 -43.66
C ARG A 400 19.50 6.57 -42.40
N SER A 401 18.64 7.57 -42.55
CA SER A 401 18.02 8.30 -41.46
C SER A 401 16.48 8.28 -41.61
N GLY A 402 15.77 8.63 -40.54
CA GLY A 402 14.31 8.63 -40.51
C GLY A 402 13.68 7.44 -39.76
N PRO A 403 12.34 7.34 -39.74
CA PRO A 403 11.63 6.35 -38.94
C PRO A 403 11.90 4.91 -39.42
N PHE A 404 12.21 4.03 -38.47
CA PHE A 404 12.42 2.60 -38.71
C PHE A 404 11.20 1.78 -38.26
N TRP A 405 10.73 1.99 -37.03
CA TRP A 405 9.50 1.39 -36.51
C TRP A 405 8.29 2.31 -36.69
N SER A 406 7.11 1.71 -36.83
CA SER A 406 5.83 2.40 -36.69
C SER A 406 5.71 3.00 -35.27
N PRO A 407 5.05 4.15 -35.06
CA PRO A 407 4.95 4.78 -33.73
C PRO A 407 4.29 3.89 -32.67
N ASP A 408 3.17 3.25 -33.00
CA ASP A 408 2.37 2.42 -32.10
C ASP A 408 2.87 0.97 -32.02
N PHE A 409 2.29 0.22 -31.07
CA PHE A 409 2.40 -1.23 -30.93
C PHE A 409 1.05 -1.81 -30.50
N PHE A 410 0.85 -3.11 -30.63
CA PHE A 410 -0.31 -3.81 -30.10
C PHE A 410 0.09 -4.63 -28.88
N ASP A 411 -0.70 -4.57 -27.82
CA ASP A 411 -0.56 -5.44 -26.65
C ASP A 411 -1.86 -6.18 -26.31
N ARG A 412 -1.72 -7.33 -25.68
CA ARG A 412 -2.84 -8.11 -25.14
C ARG A 412 -2.39 -8.90 -23.92
N PHE A 413 -3.07 -8.73 -22.79
CA PHE A 413 -2.81 -9.53 -21.60
C PHE A 413 -3.37 -10.95 -21.72
N ILE A 414 -2.59 -11.90 -21.20
CA ILE A 414 -2.95 -13.32 -21.11
C ILE A 414 -3.83 -13.54 -19.89
N ARG A 415 -4.88 -14.34 -20.05
CA ARG A 415 -6.00 -14.44 -19.08
C ARG A 415 -5.97 -15.73 -18.27
N ASP A 416 -5.43 -16.78 -18.87
CA ASP A 416 -5.41 -18.14 -18.36
C ASP A 416 -4.37 -18.95 -19.13
N GLU A 417 -4.08 -20.16 -18.64
CA GLU A 417 -3.09 -21.08 -19.20
C GLU A 417 -3.42 -21.52 -20.64
N ARG A 418 -4.70 -21.67 -21.00
CA ARG A 418 -5.08 -22.01 -22.37
C ARG A 418 -4.76 -20.87 -23.33
N HIS A 419 -5.05 -19.63 -22.92
CA HIS A 419 -4.70 -18.44 -23.69
C HIS A 419 -3.17 -18.27 -23.80
N PHE A 420 -2.42 -18.60 -22.74
CA PHE A 420 -0.95 -18.60 -22.74
C PHE A 420 -0.39 -19.55 -23.81
N LEU A 421 -0.80 -20.83 -23.76
CA LEU A 421 -0.32 -21.85 -24.68
C LEU A 421 -0.68 -21.54 -26.13
N ALA A 422 -1.94 -21.13 -26.38
CA ALA A 422 -2.38 -20.74 -27.72
C ALA A 422 -1.63 -19.52 -28.26
N ALA A 423 -1.34 -18.53 -27.42
CA ALA A 423 -0.57 -17.36 -27.82
C ALA A 423 0.90 -17.71 -28.11
N LYS A 424 1.52 -18.58 -27.30
CA LYS A 424 2.89 -19.06 -27.52
C LYS A 424 3.00 -19.82 -28.84
N GLU A 425 2.07 -20.75 -29.05
CA GLU A 425 1.97 -21.52 -30.29
C GLU A 425 1.75 -20.61 -31.50
N TYR A 426 0.89 -19.59 -31.39
CA TYR A 426 0.69 -18.60 -32.45
C TYR A 426 1.98 -17.85 -32.81
N ILE A 427 2.70 -17.34 -31.81
CA ILE A 427 3.95 -16.59 -32.00
C ILE A 427 4.99 -17.47 -32.69
N GLU A 428 5.18 -18.69 -32.21
CA GLU A 428 6.19 -19.63 -32.72
C GLU A 428 5.84 -20.12 -34.14
N ASN A 429 4.56 -20.32 -34.46
CA ASN A 429 4.10 -20.76 -35.78
C ASN A 429 3.98 -19.64 -36.82
N ASN A 430 4.18 -18.37 -36.45
CA ASN A 430 3.98 -17.25 -37.37
C ASN A 430 4.83 -17.35 -38.68
N PRO A 431 6.12 -17.76 -38.64
CA PRO A 431 6.92 -17.98 -39.85
C PRO A 431 6.38 -19.06 -40.78
N VAL A 432 5.81 -20.13 -40.22
CA VAL A 432 5.20 -21.23 -41.00
C VAL A 432 3.92 -20.75 -41.68
N LYS A 433 3.08 -20.01 -40.94
CA LYS A 433 1.85 -19.42 -41.48
C LYS A 433 2.15 -18.42 -42.62
N ALA A 434 3.26 -17.70 -42.53
CA ALA A 434 3.74 -16.78 -43.56
C ALA A 434 4.48 -17.50 -44.73
N GLY A 435 4.62 -18.83 -44.69
CA GLY A 435 5.26 -19.62 -45.74
C GLY A 435 6.79 -19.45 -45.81
N LEU A 436 7.42 -18.99 -44.72
CA LEU A 436 8.86 -18.72 -44.66
C LEU A 436 9.70 -19.94 -44.26
N CYS A 437 9.09 -20.92 -43.58
CA CYS A 437 9.68 -22.21 -43.27
C CYS A 437 8.60 -23.29 -43.15
N SER A 438 9.00 -24.56 -43.10
CA SER A 438 8.04 -25.69 -43.00
C SER A 438 7.73 -26.04 -41.54
N ARG A 439 8.66 -25.73 -40.62
CA ARG A 439 8.52 -26.00 -39.17
C ARG A 439 8.95 -24.78 -38.35
N PRO A 440 8.31 -24.47 -37.20
CA PRO A 440 8.65 -23.31 -36.37
C PRO A 440 10.13 -23.22 -35.98
N GLU A 441 10.73 -24.35 -35.62
CA GLU A 441 12.12 -24.49 -35.17
C GLU A 441 13.16 -24.24 -36.27
N GLU A 442 12.76 -24.22 -37.55
CA GLU A 442 13.64 -23.88 -38.68
C GLU A 442 13.86 -22.37 -38.79
N TRP A 443 12.96 -21.54 -38.21
CA TRP A 443 13.09 -20.09 -38.32
C TRP A 443 14.21 -19.56 -37.41
N PRO A 444 15.20 -18.84 -37.95
CA PRO A 444 16.44 -18.56 -37.22
C PRO A 444 16.29 -17.67 -35.99
N PHE A 445 15.30 -16.77 -36.00
CA PHE A 445 15.09 -15.72 -34.99
C PHE A 445 13.75 -15.92 -34.26
N SER A 446 13.58 -17.08 -33.62
CA SER A 446 12.35 -17.48 -32.92
C SER A 446 12.66 -18.29 -31.65
N SER A 447 11.82 -18.17 -30.63
CA SER A 447 11.90 -18.98 -29.41
C SER A 447 11.73 -20.47 -29.67
N ALA A 448 11.05 -20.86 -30.75
CA ALA A 448 10.88 -22.25 -31.17
C ALA A 448 12.23 -22.93 -31.48
N ARG A 449 13.11 -22.24 -32.21
CA ARG A 449 14.44 -22.74 -32.55
C ARG A 449 15.30 -22.92 -31.31
N ARG A 450 15.26 -21.96 -30.38
CA ARG A 450 16.04 -22.00 -29.14
C ARG A 450 15.61 -23.14 -28.22
N SER A 451 14.33 -23.49 -28.25
CA SER A 451 13.75 -24.61 -27.50
C SER A 451 14.10 -25.98 -28.09
N ALA A 452 14.47 -26.05 -29.38
CA ALA A 452 14.82 -27.28 -30.09
C ALA A 452 16.34 -27.59 -30.09
N ALA A 453 17.20 -26.70 -29.58
CA ALA A 453 18.65 -26.90 -29.56
C ALA A 453 19.09 -27.92 -28.48
N PRO A 454 19.90 -28.94 -28.81
CA PRO A 454 20.34 -29.96 -27.86
C PRO A 454 21.26 -29.36 -26.78
N GLY A 455 20.86 -29.48 -25.51
CA GLY A 455 21.60 -28.95 -24.36
C GLY A 455 20.87 -27.86 -23.56
N ASN A 456 19.78 -27.30 -24.09
CA ASN A 456 18.87 -26.45 -23.32
C ASN A 456 17.75 -27.31 -22.71
N VAL A 457 17.96 -27.80 -21.49
CA VAL A 457 16.85 -28.25 -20.66
C VAL A 457 16.00 -27.01 -20.36
N THR A 458 14.83 -26.92 -20.97
CA THR A 458 13.78 -26.00 -20.55
C THR A 458 13.57 -26.18 -19.05
N PRO A 459 13.62 -25.12 -18.22
CA PRO A 459 13.00 -25.19 -16.91
C PRO A 459 11.51 -25.42 -17.15
N GLY A 460 11.10 -26.68 -17.11
CA GLY A 460 9.72 -27.10 -17.03
C GLY A 460 9.17 -26.67 -15.68
N ASN A 461 8.91 -25.37 -15.53
CA ASN A 461 8.32 -24.79 -14.34
C ASN A 461 7.24 -23.76 -14.67
N ALA A 462 6.71 -23.67 -15.90
CA ALA A 462 5.56 -22.81 -16.18
C ALA A 462 4.24 -23.41 -15.64
N SER A 463 4.05 -24.72 -15.80
CA SER A 463 2.91 -25.46 -15.24
C SER A 463 3.02 -25.66 -13.72
N ILE A 464 4.25 -25.75 -13.19
CA ILE A 464 4.53 -25.76 -11.74
C ILE A 464 4.41 -24.36 -11.14
N LEU A 465 4.80 -23.27 -11.83
CA LEU A 465 4.54 -21.90 -11.37
C LEU A 465 3.04 -21.57 -11.33
N LEU A 466 2.24 -22.03 -12.30
CA LEU A 466 0.78 -21.79 -12.30
C LEU A 466 0.06 -22.61 -11.22
N ALA A 467 0.47 -23.86 -11.00
CA ALA A 467 -0.10 -24.71 -9.95
C ALA A 467 0.33 -24.29 -8.53
N GLN A 468 1.61 -23.95 -8.32
CA GLN A 468 2.12 -23.45 -7.04
C GLN A 468 1.67 -22.00 -6.75
N LYS A 469 1.45 -21.18 -7.78
CA LYS A 469 0.79 -19.87 -7.60
C LYS A 469 -0.71 -19.99 -7.35
N GLN A 470 -1.43 -21.05 -7.73
CA GLN A 470 -2.85 -21.16 -7.37
C GLN A 470 -3.09 -21.58 -5.91
N GLU A 471 -2.18 -22.36 -5.33
CA GLU A 471 -2.19 -22.61 -3.88
C GLU A 471 -1.68 -21.40 -3.07
N ASN A 472 -0.69 -20.65 -3.58
CA ASN A 472 -0.14 -19.46 -2.88
C ASN A 472 -0.85 -18.12 -3.19
N ALA A 473 -1.60 -17.99 -4.30
CA ALA A 473 -2.38 -16.77 -4.61
C ALA A 473 -3.70 -16.69 -3.83
N THR A 474 -4.04 -17.73 -3.06
CA THR A 474 -5.08 -17.62 -2.03
C THR A 474 -4.51 -17.18 -0.68
N LYS A 475 -3.18 -17.00 -0.55
CA LYS A 475 -2.48 -16.67 0.72
C LYS A 475 -1.38 -15.60 0.61
N MET A 476 -1.40 -14.75 -0.41
CA MET A 476 -0.57 -13.55 -0.41
C MET A 476 -1.41 -12.34 -0.82
N VAL A 477 -1.93 -11.66 0.19
CA VAL A 477 -2.28 -10.25 0.08
C VAL A 477 -0.99 -9.51 -0.32
N ALA A 478 -0.95 -8.96 -1.53
CA ALA A 478 0.13 -8.08 -1.95
C ALA A 478 0.15 -6.84 -1.05
N LEU A 479 1.01 -6.88 -0.02
CA LEU A 479 1.39 -5.72 0.77
C LEU A 479 2.35 -4.86 -0.06
N PRO A 480 2.14 -3.54 -0.15
CA PRO A 480 3.00 -2.67 -0.94
C PRO A 480 4.35 -2.55 -0.25
N GLY A 481 5.40 -3.12 -0.84
CA GLY A 481 6.72 -2.99 -0.21
C GLY A 481 7.86 -3.82 -0.75
N LYS A 482 7.60 -5.00 -1.30
CA LYS A 482 8.68 -5.88 -1.71
C LYS A 482 9.25 -5.43 -3.05
N ALA A 483 10.36 -4.68 -3.02
CA ALA A 483 11.21 -4.51 -4.19
C ALA A 483 11.86 -5.88 -4.47
N PRO A 484 11.61 -6.52 -5.62
CA PRO A 484 12.27 -7.78 -5.93
C PRO A 484 13.69 -7.47 -6.43
N GLY A 485 14.68 -7.78 -5.58
CA GLY A 485 15.96 -8.37 -6.00
C GLY A 485 16.78 -7.64 -7.07
N GLY A 486 16.79 -6.31 -7.09
CA GLY A 486 17.73 -5.53 -7.90
C GLY A 486 18.72 -4.80 -7.00
N THR A 487 19.99 -4.78 -7.39
CA THR A 487 21.07 -3.98 -6.77
C THR A 487 20.87 -2.47 -7.02
N GLY A 488 19.69 -1.94 -6.68
CA GLY A 488 19.19 -0.62 -7.08
C GLY A 488 19.04 0.36 -5.92
N PHE A 489 19.35 1.62 -6.19
CA PHE A 489 19.27 2.75 -5.27
C PHE A 489 17.95 2.79 -4.49
N TRP A 490 18.04 2.77 -3.17
CA TRP A 490 16.93 3.00 -2.27
C TRP A 490 16.50 4.47 -2.36
N THR A 491 15.20 4.74 -2.44
CA THR A 491 14.68 6.11 -2.56
C THR A 491 13.78 6.45 -1.39
N GLY A 492 13.90 7.67 -0.86
CA GLY A 492 13.21 8.06 0.37
C GLY A 492 13.50 7.06 1.50
N ALA A 493 12.50 6.76 2.33
CA ALA A 493 12.65 5.84 3.47
C ALA A 493 12.36 4.36 3.13
N THR A 494 12.55 3.95 1.87
CA THR A 494 12.20 2.57 1.44
C THR A 494 13.09 1.49 2.06
N GLY A 495 14.38 1.76 2.29
CA GLY A 495 15.26 0.82 2.99
C GLY A 495 14.84 0.61 4.45
N LEU A 496 14.56 1.71 5.16
CA LEU A 496 14.00 1.65 6.52
C LEU A 496 12.67 0.90 6.57
N ALA A 497 11.78 1.17 5.62
CA ALA A 497 10.51 0.46 5.54
C ALA A 497 10.72 -1.04 5.33
N GLU A 498 11.67 -1.45 4.47
CA GLU A 498 11.99 -2.85 4.26
C GLU A 498 12.52 -3.54 5.50
N ASP A 499 13.41 -2.91 6.26
CA ASP A 499 13.85 -3.45 7.55
C ASP A 499 12.70 -3.57 8.55
N VAL A 500 11.80 -2.58 8.64
CA VAL A 500 10.62 -2.69 9.50
C VAL A 500 9.76 -3.91 9.15
N ARG A 501 9.58 -4.22 7.86
CA ARG A 501 8.86 -5.43 7.42
C ARG A 501 9.62 -6.70 7.77
N TYR A 502 10.93 -6.71 7.47
CA TYR A 502 11.81 -7.84 7.72
C TYR A 502 11.82 -8.23 9.19
N TYR A 503 12.14 -7.27 10.08
CA TYR A 503 12.20 -7.51 11.51
C TYR A 503 10.80 -7.70 12.12
N GLY A 504 9.76 -7.14 11.51
CA GLY A 504 8.37 -7.42 11.86
C GLY A 504 7.99 -8.88 11.60
N GLN A 505 8.36 -9.42 10.44
CA GLN A 505 8.18 -10.83 10.11
C GLN A 505 9.01 -11.73 11.04
N TRP A 506 10.28 -11.39 11.26
CA TRP A 506 11.14 -12.11 12.20
C TRP A 506 10.52 -12.16 13.61
N MET A 507 10.02 -11.02 14.10
CA MET A 507 9.36 -10.91 15.40
C MET A 507 8.11 -11.79 15.47
N ARG A 508 7.29 -11.80 14.41
CA ARG A 508 6.12 -12.68 14.32
C ARG A 508 6.52 -14.16 14.40
N ASP A 509 7.55 -14.57 13.66
CA ASP A 509 7.99 -15.97 13.60
C ASP A 509 8.67 -16.40 14.91
N ALA A 510 9.39 -15.51 15.56
CA ALA A 510 9.96 -15.73 16.89
C ALA A 510 8.87 -15.87 17.96
N ALA A 511 7.82 -15.04 17.90
CA ALA A 511 6.66 -15.17 18.77
C ALA A 511 5.91 -16.49 18.52
N GLU A 512 5.70 -16.89 17.26
CA GLU A 512 5.02 -18.15 16.92
C GLU A 512 5.78 -19.36 17.49
N LYS A 513 7.12 -19.34 17.48
CA LYS A 513 7.93 -20.38 18.14
C LYS A 513 7.75 -20.42 19.67
N ARG A 514 7.61 -19.25 20.32
CA ARG A 514 7.49 -19.15 21.79
C ARG A 514 6.09 -19.51 22.29
N ILE A 515 5.05 -18.98 21.65
CA ILE A 515 3.68 -19.03 22.16
C ILE A 515 2.67 -19.60 21.16
N GLY A 516 3.09 -20.05 19.97
CA GLY A 516 2.19 -20.59 18.94
C GLY A 516 1.42 -21.84 19.38
N HIS A 517 1.95 -22.59 20.35
CA HIS A 517 1.24 -23.72 20.97
C HIS A 517 -0.05 -23.30 21.72
N LEU A 518 -0.18 -22.03 22.10
CA LEU A 518 -1.40 -21.46 22.70
C LEU A 518 -2.48 -21.11 21.67
N TYR A 519 -2.16 -21.22 20.38
CA TYR A 519 -3.02 -20.87 19.24
C TYR A 519 -3.21 -22.07 18.31
N PRO A 520 -3.81 -23.18 18.79
CA PRO A 520 -4.00 -24.37 17.98
C PRO A 520 -4.87 -24.09 16.74
N LYS A 521 -4.62 -24.86 15.68
CA LYS A 521 -5.49 -24.92 14.49
C LYS A 521 -6.62 -25.92 14.70
N VAL A 522 -7.66 -25.84 13.87
CA VAL A 522 -8.76 -26.81 13.92
C VAL A 522 -8.67 -27.79 12.76
N MET A 523 -8.55 -29.08 13.05
CA MET A 523 -8.61 -30.16 12.05
C MET A 523 -10.06 -30.46 11.68
N VAL A 524 -10.42 -30.31 10.40
CA VAL A 524 -11.79 -30.62 9.96
C VAL A 524 -11.93 -32.11 9.68
N THR A 525 -12.75 -32.79 10.48
CA THR A 525 -12.98 -34.24 10.36
C THR A 525 -14.20 -34.56 9.47
N LYS A 526 -14.28 -35.80 8.98
CA LYS A 526 -15.46 -36.28 8.23
C LYS A 526 -16.74 -36.20 9.05
N GLU A 527 -16.65 -36.41 10.35
CA GLU A 527 -17.78 -36.37 11.28
C GLU A 527 -18.41 -34.98 11.35
N MET A 528 -17.59 -33.93 11.39
CA MET A 528 -18.06 -32.54 11.41
C MET A 528 -18.91 -32.19 10.18
N THR A 529 -18.76 -32.91 9.06
CA THR A 529 -19.48 -32.61 7.81
C THR A 529 -20.89 -33.17 7.72
N LYS A 530 -21.32 -34.04 8.66
CA LYS A 530 -22.61 -34.74 8.63
C LYS A 530 -23.78 -33.78 8.35
N ASP A 531 -23.82 -32.64 9.07
CA ASP A 531 -24.84 -31.60 8.95
C ASP A 531 -24.30 -30.25 8.46
N ARG A 532 -23.04 -30.23 7.98
CA ARG A 532 -22.29 -29.03 7.58
C ARG A 532 -21.68 -29.20 6.19
N PRO A 533 -22.48 -29.08 5.11
CA PRO A 533 -21.98 -29.24 3.74
C PRO A 533 -20.89 -28.21 3.38
N ASP A 534 -20.87 -27.06 4.06
CA ASP A 534 -19.86 -26.02 3.92
C ASP A 534 -18.47 -26.45 4.43
N LEU A 535 -18.38 -27.47 5.29
CA LEU A 535 -17.12 -28.04 5.77
C LEU A 535 -16.54 -29.13 4.85
N LYS A 536 -17.33 -29.67 3.91
CA LYS A 536 -16.87 -30.75 3.01
C LYS A 536 -15.60 -30.41 2.21
N PRO A 537 -15.40 -29.17 1.70
CA PRO A 537 -14.17 -28.80 1.00
C PRO A 537 -12.92 -28.79 1.90
N HIS A 538 -13.10 -28.86 3.22
CA HIS A 538 -12.04 -28.69 4.21
C HIS A 538 -11.65 -29.98 4.92
N VAL A 539 -12.31 -31.12 4.65
CA VAL A 539 -12.01 -32.39 5.32
C VAL A 539 -10.53 -32.76 5.19
N GLY A 540 -9.88 -33.01 6.33
CA GLY A 540 -8.46 -33.33 6.42
C GLY A 540 -7.52 -32.12 6.38
N GLN A 541 -8.06 -30.90 6.35
CA GLN A 541 -7.27 -29.66 6.44
C GLN A 541 -7.26 -29.16 7.89
N GLU A 542 -6.13 -28.56 8.28
CA GLU A 542 -6.03 -27.73 9.48
C GLU A 542 -6.35 -26.28 9.12
N LEU A 543 -7.44 -25.76 9.69
CA LEU A 543 -7.83 -24.38 9.49
C LEU A 543 -7.20 -23.49 10.56
N THR A 544 -6.58 -22.40 10.11
CA THR A 544 -6.08 -21.35 11.01
C THR A 544 -7.26 -20.64 11.66
N VAL A 545 -7.25 -20.57 13.00
CA VAL A 545 -8.22 -19.77 13.75
C VAL A 545 -7.90 -18.29 13.59
N ILE A 546 -8.91 -17.47 13.34
CA ILE A 546 -8.82 -16.02 13.24
C ILE A 546 -9.21 -15.37 14.56
N ALA A 547 -10.29 -15.87 15.16
CA ALA A 547 -10.83 -15.33 16.39
C ALA A 547 -11.52 -16.40 17.23
N TRP A 548 -11.39 -16.25 18.54
CA TRP A 548 -12.22 -16.94 19.54
C TRP A 548 -13.27 -15.96 20.05
N LEU A 549 -14.54 -16.35 20.02
CA LEU A 549 -15.63 -15.53 20.53
C LEU A 549 -16.03 -16.01 21.91
N TRP A 550 -15.89 -15.16 22.90
CA TRP A 550 -16.06 -15.49 24.31
C TRP A 550 -17.25 -14.75 24.91
N ALA A 551 -18.01 -15.42 25.77
CA ALA A 551 -18.96 -14.77 26.67
C ALA A 551 -18.34 -14.62 28.06
N ARG A 552 -18.50 -13.45 28.68
CA ARG A 552 -18.28 -13.32 30.12
C ARG A 552 -19.42 -13.99 30.87
N THR A 553 -19.15 -14.60 32.01
CA THR A 553 -20.15 -15.32 32.80
C THR A 553 -20.17 -14.85 34.24
N VAL A 554 -21.33 -14.87 34.87
CA VAL A 554 -21.52 -14.53 36.29
C VAL A 554 -22.31 -15.64 36.99
N PRO A 555 -22.11 -15.88 38.29
CA PRO A 555 -22.93 -16.83 39.02
C PRO A 555 -24.39 -16.36 39.04
N SER A 556 -25.33 -17.27 38.75
CA SER A 556 -26.75 -16.94 38.81
C SER A 556 -27.17 -16.55 40.25
N PRO A 557 -27.91 -15.44 40.44
CA PRO A 557 -28.48 -15.09 41.75
C PRO A 557 -29.66 -15.98 42.14
N ASP A 558 -30.20 -16.75 41.19
CA ASP A 558 -31.30 -17.67 41.41
C ASP A 558 -30.82 -18.95 42.12
N PRO A 559 -31.27 -19.21 43.36
CA PRO A 559 -30.83 -20.38 44.13
C PRO A 559 -31.12 -21.71 43.43
N SER A 560 -32.14 -21.78 42.57
CA SER A 560 -32.48 -23.00 41.82
C SER A 560 -31.41 -23.42 40.82
N VAL A 561 -30.55 -22.48 40.42
CA VAL A 561 -29.44 -22.69 39.48
C VAL A 561 -28.16 -23.11 40.20
N GLY A 562 -28.17 -23.18 41.54
CA GLY A 562 -27.05 -23.68 42.34
C GLY A 562 -25.78 -22.83 42.24
N GLY A 563 -25.90 -21.55 41.88
CA GLY A 563 -24.76 -20.67 41.64
C GLY A 563 -24.00 -20.96 40.34
N ASN A 564 -24.52 -21.83 39.45
CA ASN A 564 -23.89 -22.08 38.15
C ASN A 564 -23.73 -20.78 37.35
N HIS A 565 -22.60 -20.69 36.66
CA HIS A 565 -22.25 -19.53 35.85
C HIS A 565 -23.12 -19.46 34.60
N VAL A 566 -23.66 -18.28 34.29
CA VAL A 566 -24.48 -18.03 33.11
C VAL A 566 -23.88 -16.94 32.24
N PRO A 567 -23.98 -17.06 30.90
CA PRO A 567 -23.26 -16.20 29.99
C PRO A 567 -23.99 -14.87 29.78
N LEU A 568 -23.23 -13.79 29.69
CA LEU A 568 -23.66 -12.46 29.33
C LEU A 568 -23.32 -12.25 27.86
N VAL A 569 -24.33 -12.24 27.00
CA VAL A 569 -24.21 -12.16 25.54
C VAL A 569 -25.17 -11.11 25.04
N ARG A 570 -24.70 -10.20 24.18
CA ARG A 570 -25.52 -9.17 23.56
C ARG A 570 -26.31 -9.70 22.37
N SER A 571 -25.66 -10.51 21.54
CA SER A 571 -26.24 -11.13 20.35
C SER A 571 -25.51 -12.43 20.02
N PHE A 572 -26.22 -13.36 19.41
CA PHE A 572 -25.69 -14.67 19.04
C PHE A 572 -25.26 -14.75 17.56
N TRP A 573 -25.23 -13.62 16.84
CA TRP A 573 -24.86 -13.60 15.43
C TRP A 573 -23.35 -13.80 15.22
N LEU A 574 -23.00 -14.75 14.34
CA LEU A 574 -21.64 -14.95 13.82
C LEU A 574 -21.46 -14.30 12.44
N SER A 575 -22.49 -14.33 11.61
CA SER A 575 -22.53 -13.69 10.29
C SER A 575 -23.94 -13.23 9.97
N LYS A 576 -24.08 -11.94 9.63
CA LYS A 576 -25.31 -11.34 9.10
C LYS A 576 -25.30 -11.22 7.57
N LYS A 577 -24.27 -11.74 6.89
CA LYS A 577 -24.18 -11.64 5.43
C LYS A 577 -25.24 -12.50 4.77
N LYS A 578 -26.04 -11.88 3.90
CA LYS A 578 -27.12 -12.54 3.16
C LYS A 578 -26.59 -13.75 2.38
N GLY A 579 -27.21 -14.92 2.60
CA GLY A 579 -26.81 -16.19 1.98
C GLY A 579 -25.58 -16.86 2.61
N LYS A 580 -24.98 -16.26 3.65
CA LYS A 580 -23.89 -16.81 4.46
C LYS A 580 -24.16 -16.55 5.94
N GLU A 581 -25.42 -16.60 6.34
CA GLU A 581 -25.86 -16.41 7.71
C GLU A 581 -25.28 -17.50 8.63
N ALA A 582 -24.86 -17.12 9.82
CA ALA A 582 -24.39 -18.06 10.84
C ALA A 582 -24.61 -17.47 12.24
N TYR A 583 -24.91 -18.32 13.22
CA TYR A 583 -25.20 -17.93 14.60
C TYR A 583 -24.80 -19.02 15.58
N VAL A 584 -24.63 -18.66 16.85
CA VAL A 584 -24.45 -19.61 17.96
C VAL A 584 -25.80 -19.82 18.64
N GLN A 585 -26.19 -21.06 18.88
CA GLN A 585 -27.39 -21.38 19.64
C GLN A 585 -26.99 -22.01 20.99
N PRO A 586 -27.44 -21.45 22.13
CA PRO A 586 -27.30 -22.14 23.41
C PRO A 586 -28.29 -23.31 23.47
N ILE A 587 -27.78 -24.49 23.79
CA ILE A 587 -28.56 -25.69 24.10
C ILE A 587 -28.53 -25.84 25.63
N VAL A 588 -29.69 -25.74 26.26
CA VAL A 588 -29.82 -25.66 27.72
C VAL A 588 -30.37 -26.98 28.26
N ASP A 589 -29.66 -27.60 29.19
CA ASP A 589 -30.16 -28.70 30.02
C ASP A 589 -30.58 -28.14 31.38
N ARG A 590 -31.87 -27.90 31.55
CA ARG A 590 -32.42 -27.36 32.81
C ARG A 590 -32.42 -28.35 33.96
N ALA A 591 -32.41 -29.66 33.66
CA ALA A 591 -32.37 -30.69 34.69
C ALA A 591 -30.98 -30.74 35.34
N GLN A 592 -29.93 -30.58 34.53
CA GLN A 592 -28.55 -30.51 35.01
C GLN A 592 -28.10 -29.10 35.40
N GLY A 593 -28.87 -28.08 35.01
CA GLY A 593 -28.49 -26.69 35.21
C GLY A 593 -27.27 -26.28 34.38
N THR A 594 -27.13 -26.85 33.18
CA THR A 594 -25.98 -26.65 32.29
C THR A 594 -26.42 -26.11 30.93
N TYR A 595 -25.46 -25.63 30.15
CA TYR A 595 -25.67 -25.23 28.77
C TYR A 595 -24.41 -25.49 27.94
N GLU A 596 -24.61 -25.72 26.64
CA GLU A 596 -23.56 -25.76 25.64
C GLU A 596 -23.88 -24.77 24.51
N PHE A 597 -22.85 -24.29 23.83
CA PHE A 597 -23.02 -23.46 22.63
C PHE A 597 -22.79 -24.32 21.39
N LYS A 598 -23.71 -24.21 20.41
CA LYS A 598 -23.60 -24.92 19.15
C LYS A 598 -23.74 -23.97 17.98
N GLU A 599 -22.81 -24.01 17.04
CA GLU A 599 -22.91 -23.19 15.85
C GLU A 599 -24.01 -23.70 14.90
N LYS A 600 -24.64 -22.78 14.18
CA LYS A 600 -25.64 -23.04 13.15
C LYS A 600 -25.31 -22.18 11.93
N VAL A 601 -25.34 -22.79 10.75
CA VAL A 601 -25.07 -22.12 9.46
C VAL A 601 -26.31 -22.20 8.57
N GLY A 602 -26.61 -21.09 7.90
CA GLY A 602 -27.75 -20.94 7.00
C GLY A 602 -28.90 -20.16 7.64
N LYS A 603 -30.08 -20.23 6.99
CA LYS A 603 -31.28 -19.54 7.45
C LYS A 603 -31.66 -19.95 8.87
N LEU A 604 -32.22 -19.01 9.64
CA LEU A 604 -32.74 -19.25 10.97
C LEU A 604 -33.69 -20.46 10.95
N LYS A 605 -33.41 -21.41 11.84
CA LYS A 605 -34.25 -22.57 12.11
C LYS A 605 -34.81 -22.45 13.52
N ASP A 606 -35.90 -23.17 13.78
CA ASP A 606 -36.37 -23.48 15.14
C ASP A 606 -36.86 -22.27 15.97
N GLY A 607 -37.24 -21.16 15.32
CA GLY A 607 -37.80 -19.98 16.01
C GLY A 607 -36.82 -19.24 16.94
N PHE A 608 -35.53 -19.60 16.91
CA PHE A 608 -34.49 -18.92 17.65
C PHE A 608 -34.11 -17.60 16.96
N ASP A 609 -34.11 -16.52 17.72
CA ASP A 609 -33.74 -15.19 17.24
C ASP A 609 -32.38 -14.74 17.82
N PRO A 610 -31.29 -14.81 17.03
CA PRO A 610 -29.96 -14.41 17.48
C PRO A 610 -29.75 -12.90 17.67
N ASP A 611 -30.72 -12.05 17.33
CA ASP A 611 -30.66 -10.63 17.72
C ASP A 611 -30.87 -10.43 19.23
N TYR A 612 -31.49 -11.38 19.91
CA TYR A 612 -31.75 -11.32 21.35
C TYR A 612 -30.79 -12.22 22.14
N GLY A 613 -29.71 -11.61 22.63
CA GLY A 613 -28.81 -12.24 23.59
C GLY A 613 -29.41 -12.43 24.99
N THR A 614 -28.57 -12.76 25.96
CA THR A 614 -28.98 -12.84 27.38
C THR A 614 -29.05 -11.46 28.02
N VAL A 615 -28.27 -10.49 27.56
CA VAL A 615 -28.25 -9.13 28.12
C VAL A 615 -29.41 -8.31 27.55
N VAL A 616 -30.18 -7.69 28.45
CA VAL A 616 -31.32 -6.82 28.16
C VAL A 616 -31.12 -5.45 28.80
N ARG A 617 -32.05 -4.51 28.56
CA ARG A 617 -31.93 -3.12 29.04
C ARG A 617 -31.79 -3.00 30.57
N THR A 618 -32.37 -3.93 31.33
CA THR A 618 -32.44 -3.89 32.80
C THR A 618 -31.55 -4.89 33.51
N GLY A 619 -30.70 -5.63 32.78
CA GLY A 619 -29.85 -6.69 33.35
C GLY A 619 -29.55 -7.77 32.33
N ALA A 620 -29.53 -9.02 32.76
CA ALA A 620 -29.48 -10.19 31.88
C ALA A 620 -30.58 -11.20 32.26
N ARG A 621 -30.89 -12.10 31.34
CA ARG A 621 -31.76 -13.26 31.56
C ARG A 621 -30.88 -14.49 31.79
N CYS A 622 -31.13 -15.21 32.88
CA CYS A 622 -30.52 -16.51 33.13
C CYS A 622 -30.94 -17.52 32.06
N LEU A 623 -29.99 -18.13 31.33
CA LEU A 623 -30.34 -19.14 30.31
C LEU A 623 -30.96 -20.40 30.90
N ILE A 624 -30.64 -20.73 32.16
CA ILE A 624 -31.05 -21.98 32.81
C ILE A 624 -32.46 -21.86 33.40
N SER A 625 -32.76 -20.78 34.11
CA SER A 625 -34.03 -20.60 34.83
C SER A 625 -34.93 -19.47 34.31
N ASP A 626 -34.49 -18.71 33.30
CA ASP A 626 -35.15 -17.51 32.76
C ASP A 626 -35.34 -16.35 33.75
N SER A 627 -34.85 -16.49 34.98
CA SER A 627 -34.88 -15.41 35.97
C SER A 627 -34.01 -14.23 35.55
N GLN A 628 -34.35 -13.05 36.08
CA GLN A 628 -33.60 -11.83 35.81
C GLN A 628 -32.33 -11.77 36.69
N ILE A 629 -31.24 -11.35 36.08
CA ILE A 629 -29.95 -11.06 36.72
C ILE A 629 -29.75 -9.54 36.66
N PRO A 630 -29.97 -8.81 37.76
CA PRO A 630 -29.78 -7.36 37.79
C PRO A 630 -28.31 -6.98 37.51
N PHE A 631 -28.08 -5.82 36.88
CA PHE A 631 -26.72 -5.35 36.64
C PHE A 631 -25.91 -5.15 37.92
N ASP A 632 -26.55 -4.77 39.03
CA ASP A 632 -25.86 -4.63 40.31
C ASP A 632 -25.28 -5.97 40.79
N HIS A 633 -26.00 -7.07 40.61
CA HIS A 633 -25.46 -8.41 40.89
C HIS A 633 -24.23 -8.71 40.03
N ALA A 634 -24.30 -8.44 38.72
CA ALA A 634 -23.17 -8.66 37.81
C ALA A 634 -21.95 -7.77 38.14
N ARG A 635 -22.18 -6.52 38.58
CA ARG A 635 -21.13 -5.59 39.03
C ARG A 635 -20.45 -6.10 40.28
N GLU A 636 -21.23 -6.49 41.28
CA GLU A 636 -20.68 -7.00 42.54
C GLU A 636 -19.95 -8.34 42.34
N ALA A 637 -20.46 -9.24 41.50
CA ALA A 637 -19.75 -10.46 41.11
C ALA A 637 -18.41 -10.14 40.42
N GLY A 638 -18.39 -9.16 39.51
CA GLY A 638 -17.16 -8.68 38.88
C GLY A 638 -16.14 -8.13 39.88
N LYS A 639 -16.59 -7.27 40.82
CA LYS A 639 -15.73 -6.72 41.89
C LYS A 639 -15.18 -7.79 42.83
N ARG A 640 -15.92 -8.87 43.07
CA ARG A 640 -15.46 -10.03 43.85
C ARG A 640 -14.52 -10.96 43.07
N GLY A 641 -14.28 -10.69 41.78
CA GLY A 641 -13.46 -11.56 40.92
C GLY A 641 -14.16 -12.85 40.52
N GLU A 642 -15.48 -12.94 40.67
CA GLU A 642 -16.26 -14.12 40.32
C GLU A 642 -16.57 -14.17 38.82
N MET A 643 -16.43 -13.07 38.06
CA MET A 643 -16.71 -13.09 36.63
C MET A 643 -15.69 -13.96 35.87
N LYS A 644 -16.18 -14.91 35.08
CA LYS A 644 -15.37 -15.85 34.26
C LYS A 644 -15.65 -15.66 32.77
N THR A 645 -15.09 -16.52 31.93
CA THR A 645 -15.33 -16.57 30.49
C THR A 645 -15.72 -17.97 30.02
N ARG A 646 -16.49 -18.06 28.94
CA ARG A 646 -16.90 -19.32 28.28
C ARG A 646 -16.82 -19.14 26.76
N LEU A 647 -16.23 -20.11 26.05
CA LEU A 647 -16.09 -20.02 24.59
C LEU A 647 -17.46 -20.23 23.94
N MET A 648 -17.83 -19.36 23.01
CA MET A 648 -19.09 -19.43 22.27
C MET A 648 -18.91 -20.02 20.87
N ALA A 649 -17.83 -19.65 20.19
CA ALA A 649 -17.52 -20.10 18.83
C ALA A 649 -16.06 -19.86 18.46
N ILE A 650 -15.59 -20.65 17.50
CA ILE A 650 -14.29 -20.50 16.87
C ILE A 650 -14.51 -20.05 15.42
N VAL A 651 -13.83 -18.98 15.01
CA VAL A 651 -13.88 -18.44 13.65
C VAL A 651 -12.58 -18.78 12.94
N CYS A 652 -12.66 -19.56 11.86
CA CYS A 652 -11.50 -20.02 11.09
C CYS A 652 -11.44 -19.43 9.67
N GLU A 653 -10.24 -19.45 9.09
CA GLU A 653 -10.01 -19.18 7.67
C GLU A 653 -10.63 -20.30 6.81
N GLY A 654 -11.37 -19.92 5.77
CA GLY A 654 -11.94 -20.83 4.79
C GLY A 654 -11.68 -20.35 3.36
N THR A 655 -11.84 -21.24 2.38
CA THR A 655 -11.48 -21.00 0.97
C THR A 655 -12.30 -19.90 0.31
N ARG A 656 -13.54 -19.66 0.77
CA ARG A 656 -14.47 -18.64 0.22
C ARG A 656 -15.16 -17.81 1.30
N GLY A 657 -14.52 -17.62 2.44
CA GLY A 657 -15.03 -16.85 3.57
C GLY A 657 -14.62 -17.43 4.91
N ARG A 658 -15.30 -16.98 5.97
CA ARG A 658 -15.08 -17.49 7.34
C ARG A 658 -15.79 -18.82 7.53
N VAL A 659 -15.14 -19.74 8.24
CA VAL A 659 -15.72 -20.99 8.74
C VAL A 659 -16.02 -20.81 10.22
N TYR A 660 -17.21 -21.20 10.66
CA TYR A 660 -17.65 -21.10 12.04
C TYR A 660 -17.78 -22.49 12.65
N LEU A 661 -17.26 -22.68 13.85
CA LEU A 661 -17.22 -23.96 14.55
C LEU A 661 -17.67 -23.78 16.01
N SER A 662 -18.23 -24.84 16.60
CA SER A 662 -18.55 -24.94 18.02
C SER A 662 -17.31 -24.75 18.90
N PRO A 663 -17.49 -24.38 20.18
CA PRO A 663 -16.43 -24.46 21.18
C PRO A 663 -15.79 -25.86 21.23
N ASP A 664 -14.51 -25.87 21.53
CA ASP A 664 -13.69 -27.06 21.66
C ASP A 664 -12.84 -26.93 22.93
N GLU A 665 -12.72 -28.02 23.70
CA GLU A 665 -12.05 -28.02 25.00
C GLU A 665 -10.57 -27.63 24.89
N ILE A 666 -9.86 -28.07 23.84
CA ILE A 666 -8.44 -27.75 23.62
C ILE A 666 -8.26 -26.24 23.47
N HIS A 667 -9.19 -25.57 22.79
CA HIS A 667 -9.14 -24.13 22.60
C HIS A 667 -9.51 -23.33 23.86
N GLU A 668 -10.32 -23.92 24.76
CA GLU A 668 -10.57 -23.34 26.08
C GLU A 668 -9.36 -23.48 27.01
N GLU A 669 -8.78 -24.69 27.08
CA GLU A 669 -7.62 -24.98 27.93
C GLU A 669 -6.39 -24.16 27.52
N THR A 670 -6.11 -24.03 26.21
CA THR A 670 -4.97 -23.23 25.71
C THR A 670 -5.12 -21.73 25.96
N ALA A 671 -6.34 -21.24 26.19
CA ALA A 671 -6.58 -19.85 26.57
C ALA A 671 -6.29 -19.56 28.05
N ASP A 672 -6.36 -20.60 28.90
CA ASP A 672 -6.08 -20.53 30.33
C ASP A 672 -4.60 -20.83 30.64
N CYS A 673 -3.70 -20.10 29.98
CA CYS A 673 -2.26 -20.31 30.08
C CYS A 673 -1.61 -19.72 31.35
N GLY A 674 -2.41 -19.18 32.28
CA GLY A 674 -1.93 -18.38 33.39
C GLY A 674 -1.41 -17.01 32.98
N LEU A 675 -1.21 -16.12 33.97
CA LEU A 675 -0.65 -14.79 33.74
C LEU A 675 0.86 -14.88 33.48
N PRO A 676 1.42 -14.06 32.58
CA PRO A 676 2.87 -13.97 32.39
C PRO A 676 3.55 -13.47 33.67
N SER A 677 4.85 -13.72 33.83
CA SER A 677 5.60 -13.33 35.03
C SER A 677 5.82 -11.82 35.16
N ASP A 678 5.86 -11.11 34.03
CA ASP A 678 6.01 -9.65 33.96
C ASP A 678 4.97 -9.05 33.00
N TYR A 679 4.22 -8.07 33.47
CA TYR A 679 3.20 -7.36 32.71
C TYR A 679 2.86 -6.01 33.38
N PRO A 680 2.41 -5.00 32.61
CA PRO A 680 2.19 -3.67 33.15
C PRO A 680 1.03 -3.61 34.15
N ILE A 681 1.34 -3.25 35.39
CA ILE A 681 0.35 -2.98 36.44
C ILE A 681 0.19 -1.46 36.58
N SER A 682 -0.93 -0.95 36.06
CA SER A 682 -1.28 0.47 36.21
C SER A 682 -2.79 0.62 36.39
N ASN A 683 -3.18 1.60 37.19
CA ASN A 683 -4.58 1.84 37.51
C ASN A 683 -5.32 2.53 36.35
N ILE A 684 -6.56 2.12 36.11
CA ILE A 684 -7.50 2.86 35.26
C ILE A 684 -7.99 4.08 36.06
N PRO A 685 -8.10 5.29 35.46
CA PRO A 685 -8.50 6.50 36.17
C PRO A 685 -9.84 6.34 36.89
N GLN A 686 -9.89 6.56 38.21
CA GLN A 686 -11.10 6.34 39.03
C GLN A 686 -12.34 7.13 38.57
N GLN A 687 -12.13 8.28 37.93
CA GLN A 687 -13.19 9.15 37.41
C GLN A 687 -12.86 9.54 35.97
N ALA A 688 -13.28 8.70 35.03
CA ALA A 688 -13.24 9.01 33.60
C ALA A 688 -14.64 8.97 32.98
N LEU A 689 -14.98 10.00 32.21
CA LEU A 689 -16.25 10.05 31.49
C LEU A 689 -16.30 8.89 30.48
N GLY A 690 -17.37 8.09 30.53
CA GLY A 690 -17.56 6.96 29.60
C GLY A 690 -16.84 5.67 29.96
N PHE A 691 -15.96 5.64 30.97
CA PHE A 691 -15.35 4.40 31.44
C PHE A 691 -16.34 3.67 32.34
N ARG A 692 -16.62 2.40 32.04
CA ARG A 692 -17.64 1.59 32.74
C ARG A 692 -17.11 0.24 33.23
N VAL A 693 -15.98 -0.22 32.70
CA VAL A 693 -15.30 -1.47 33.11
C VAL A 693 -14.97 -1.53 34.60
N GLN A 694 -14.64 -0.40 35.22
CA GLN A 694 -14.31 -0.31 36.66
C GLN A 694 -15.46 -0.70 37.58
N LEU A 695 -16.71 -0.52 37.12
CA LEU A 695 -17.89 -0.95 37.87
C LEU A 695 -17.96 -2.48 38.06
N TYR A 696 -17.17 -3.22 37.28
CA TYR A 696 -17.09 -4.68 37.25
C TYR A 696 -15.73 -5.21 37.74
N GLY A 697 -14.96 -4.41 38.50
CA GLY A 697 -13.69 -4.86 39.10
C GLY A 697 -12.45 -4.76 38.22
N MET A 698 -12.58 -4.24 37.00
CA MET A 698 -11.45 -3.92 36.11
C MET A 698 -10.94 -2.50 36.42
N ASP A 699 -10.18 -2.38 37.50
CA ASP A 699 -9.58 -1.14 38.00
C ASP A 699 -8.13 -0.94 37.56
N GLN A 700 -7.54 -1.93 36.87
CA GLN A 700 -6.17 -1.91 36.35
C GLN A 700 -6.15 -2.31 34.88
N HIS A 701 -5.24 -1.74 34.10
CA HIS A 701 -5.21 -1.94 32.64
C HIS A 701 -5.03 -3.39 32.23
N TRP A 702 -4.20 -4.18 32.95
CA TRP A 702 -3.99 -5.59 32.64
C TRP A 702 -5.28 -6.43 32.73
N LYS A 703 -6.26 -6.03 33.56
CA LYS A 703 -7.57 -6.72 33.68
C LYS A 703 -8.46 -6.58 32.45
N LEU A 704 -8.07 -5.74 31.49
CA LEU A 704 -8.76 -5.60 30.20
C LEU A 704 -8.38 -6.70 29.20
N PHE A 705 -7.46 -7.59 29.56
CA PHE A 705 -6.86 -8.58 28.68
C PHE A 705 -7.05 -9.99 29.26
N THR A 706 -7.22 -11.00 28.40
CA THR A 706 -7.16 -12.41 28.83
C THR A 706 -5.71 -12.80 29.16
N PRO A 707 -5.47 -13.88 29.94
CA PRO A 707 -4.11 -14.37 30.20
C PRO A 707 -3.32 -14.65 28.92
N ARG A 708 -3.95 -15.27 27.92
CA ARG A 708 -3.34 -15.50 26.59
C ARG A 708 -3.05 -14.21 25.83
N GLN A 709 -3.93 -13.21 25.86
CA GLN A 709 -3.68 -11.89 25.26
C GLN A 709 -2.49 -11.16 25.93
N LEU A 710 -2.41 -11.19 27.27
CA LEU A 710 -1.27 -10.63 28.00
C LEU A 710 0.03 -11.36 27.67
N THR A 711 -0.01 -12.68 27.59
CA THR A 711 1.14 -13.51 27.21
C THR A 711 1.64 -13.15 25.82
N ALA A 712 0.74 -12.91 24.85
CA ALA A 712 1.12 -12.41 23.54
C ALA A 712 1.73 -11.00 23.60
N LEU A 713 1.05 -10.03 24.22
CA LEU A 713 1.50 -8.65 24.28
C LEU A 713 2.89 -8.53 24.93
N THR A 714 3.13 -9.25 26.02
CA THR A 714 4.42 -9.27 26.72
C THR A 714 5.50 -9.95 25.87
N THR A 715 5.21 -11.10 25.27
CA THR A 715 6.14 -11.78 24.35
C THR A 715 6.56 -10.88 23.19
N PHE A 716 5.61 -10.21 22.54
CA PHE A 716 5.92 -9.28 21.46
C PHE A 716 6.66 -8.03 21.96
N SER A 717 6.34 -7.53 23.17
CA SER A 717 7.05 -6.41 23.78
C SER A 717 8.54 -6.74 24.01
N ASP A 718 8.84 -7.93 24.51
CA ASP A 718 10.22 -8.38 24.72
C ASP A 718 10.95 -8.52 23.38
N LEU A 719 10.28 -9.10 22.37
CA LEU A 719 10.84 -9.28 21.05
C LEU A 719 11.13 -7.95 20.32
N VAL A 720 10.47 -6.84 20.64
CA VAL A 720 10.86 -5.52 20.10
C VAL A 720 12.27 -5.14 20.54
N SER A 721 12.63 -5.44 21.80
CA SER A 721 13.98 -5.19 22.32
C SER A 721 15.01 -6.11 21.67
N GLU A 722 14.66 -7.39 21.50
CA GLU A 722 15.54 -8.34 20.79
C GLU A 722 15.71 -7.98 19.31
N ALA A 723 14.64 -7.55 18.64
CA ALA A 723 14.70 -7.07 17.26
C ALA A 723 15.60 -5.84 17.15
N ARG A 724 15.54 -4.90 18.10
CA ARG A 724 16.45 -3.75 18.17
C ARG A 724 17.90 -4.21 18.22
N ASP A 725 18.23 -5.17 19.08
CA ASP A 725 19.60 -5.67 19.22
C ASP A 725 20.08 -6.39 17.95
N GLN A 726 19.20 -7.15 17.29
CA GLN A 726 19.50 -7.74 15.99
C GLN A 726 19.74 -6.67 14.92
N VAL A 727 18.88 -5.65 14.84
CA VAL A 727 19.05 -4.54 13.88
C VAL A 727 20.37 -3.82 14.13
N LEU A 728 20.75 -3.60 15.39
CA LEU A 728 22.01 -2.96 15.74
C LEU A 728 23.22 -3.77 15.26
N GLN A 729 23.19 -5.10 15.45
CA GLN A 729 24.23 -6.00 14.97
C GLN A 729 24.32 -5.99 13.44
N ASP A 730 23.18 -6.14 12.76
CA ASP A 730 23.09 -6.15 11.30
C ASP A 730 23.52 -4.81 10.68
N ALA A 731 23.11 -3.69 11.29
CA ALA A 731 23.51 -2.33 10.90
C ALA A 731 25.01 -2.08 11.08
N THR A 732 25.57 -2.53 12.21
CA THR A 732 27.02 -2.45 12.47
C THR A 732 27.78 -3.29 11.45
N ALA A 733 27.30 -4.50 11.17
CA ALA A 733 27.90 -5.40 10.19
C ALA A 733 27.73 -4.90 8.75
N ALA A 734 26.71 -4.09 8.45
CA ALA A 734 26.48 -3.53 7.11
C ALA A 734 27.48 -2.42 6.79
N GLY A 735 27.88 -1.62 7.80
CA GLY A 735 28.86 -0.55 7.64
C GLY A 735 28.41 0.56 6.68
N THR A 736 27.12 0.65 6.36
CA THR A 736 26.53 1.65 5.45
C THR A 736 26.13 2.95 6.14
N LEU A 737 26.05 2.94 7.48
CA LEU A 737 25.64 4.06 8.31
C LEU A 737 26.87 4.74 8.96
N PRO A 738 26.82 6.06 9.21
CA PRO A 738 27.88 6.75 9.92
C PRO A 738 27.96 6.25 11.37
N ASP A 739 29.12 5.85 11.88
CA ASP A 739 29.24 5.46 13.28
C ASP A 739 29.46 6.68 14.18
N ASP A 740 28.36 7.21 14.74
CA ASP A 740 28.37 8.31 15.70
C ASP A 740 28.17 7.87 17.15
N ASN A 741 27.92 6.57 17.40
CA ASN A 741 27.61 6.00 18.71
C ASN A 741 26.51 6.74 19.50
N ARG A 742 25.54 7.34 18.81
CA ARG A 742 24.45 8.10 19.45
C ARG A 742 23.09 7.46 19.20
N PRO A 743 22.22 7.39 20.23
CA PRO A 743 20.87 6.90 20.07
C PRO A 743 20.01 7.90 19.28
N LEU A 744 18.86 7.44 18.78
CA LEU A 744 17.94 8.26 18.00
C LEU A 744 17.41 9.45 18.80
N ALA A 745 17.17 9.27 20.10
CA ALA A 745 16.69 10.31 21.01
C ALA A 745 17.65 11.50 21.14
N GLU A 746 18.94 11.28 20.92
CA GLU A 746 19.96 12.33 20.91
C GLU A 746 20.24 12.88 19.51
N GLY A 747 19.48 12.44 18.51
CA GLY A 747 19.62 12.87 17.13
C GLY A 747 20.70 12.12 16.35
N GLY A 748 21.14 10.94 16.82
CA GLY A 748 22.09 10.10 16.10
C GLY A 748 21.63 9.71 14.70
N LEU A 749 22.58 9.26 13.89
CA LEU A 749 22.43 8.81 12.51
C LEU A 749 23.05 7.43 12.25
N GLY A 750 23.77 6.88 13.24
CA GLY A 750 24.44 5.60 13.12
C GLY A 750 23.60 4.37 13.44
N PRO A 751 24.26 3.20 13.54
CA PRO A 751 23.60 1.92 13.81
C PRO A 751 22.66 1.93 15.02
N GLN A 752 23.03 2.63 16.11
CA GLN A 752 22.18 2.78 17.30
C GLN A 752 20.87 3.51 16.98
N ALA A 753 20.95 4.67 16.31
CA ALA A 753 19.78 5.44 15.94
C ALA A 753 18.88 4.72 14.93
N TYR A 754 19.48 3.95 14.01
CA TYR A 754 18.75 3.13 13.05
C TYR A 754 17.99 1.98 13.74
N ALA A 755 18.64 1.28 14.67
CA ALA A 755 18.01 0.25 15.48
C ALA A 755 16.85 0.79 16.32
N ASP A 756 17.04 1.93 16.98
CA ASP A 756 15.98 2.64 17.71
C ASP A 756 14.80 3.01 16.80
N ALA A 757 15.07 3.42 15.54
CA ALA A 757 14.05 3.77 14.57
C ALA A 757 13.20 2.56 14.19
N VAL A 758 13.83 1.44 13.81
CA VAL A 758 13.12 0.19 13.48
C VAL A 758 12.29 -0.28 14.69
N ALA A 759 12.88 -0.30 15.89
CA ALA A 759 12.19 -0.68 17.11
C ALA A 759 10.98 0.22 17.41
N THR A 760 11.08 1.53 17.16
CA THR A 760 9.96 2.47 17.32
C THR A 760 8.78 2.12 16.39
N TYR A 761 9.04 1.78 15.13
CA TYR A 761 7.98 1.35 14.21
C TYR A 761 7.34 0.02 14.61
N LEU A 762 8.15 -0.96 15.04
CA LEU A 762 7.64 -2.24 15.55
C LEU A 762 6.77 -2.03 16.81
N ALA A 763 7.20 -1.15 17.72
CA ALA A 763 6.44 -0.80 18.91
C ALA A 763 5.09 -0.13 18.58
N PHE A 764 4.99 0.66 17.50
CA PHE A 764 3.69 1.17 17.05
C PHE A 764 2.76 0.09 16.52
N GLY A 765 3.30 -0.90 15.81
CA GLY A 765 2.54 -2.08 15.44
C GLY A 765 1.92 -2.74 16.68
N LEU A 766 2.73 -2.96 17.73
CA LEU A 766 2.28 -3.60 18.96
C LEU A 766 1.29 -2.74 19.74
N SER A 767 1.54 -1.42 19.83
CA SER A 767 0.62 -0.46 20.43
C SER A 767 -0.75 -0.52 19.76
N ARG A 768 -0.79 -0.57 18.42
CA ARG A 768 -2.04 -0.74 17.67
C ARG A 768 -2.66 -2.13 17.89
N ALA A 769 -1.86 -3.18 17.98
CA ALA A 769 -2.34 -4.53 18.28
C ALA A 769 -3.06 -4.59 19.64
N SER A 770 -2.59 -3.84 20.64
CA SER A 770 -3.25 -3.78 21.96
C SER A 770 -4.71 -3.27 21.93
N ASP A 771 -5.10 -2.47 20.93
CA ASP A 771 -6.48 -2.02 20.71
C ASP A 771 -7.40 -3.15 20.21
N TYR A 772 -6.83 -4.14 19.51
CA TYR A 772 -7.55 -5.31 19.00
C TYR A 772 -7.39 -6.56 19.87
N TRP A 773 -6.33 -6.63 20.66
CA TRP A 773 -6.01 -7.78 21.51
C TRP A 773 -6.49 -7.59 22.94
N SER A 774 -7.61 -6.91 23.14
CA SER A 774 -8.24 -6.73 24.45
C SER A 774 -9.46 -7.63 24.61
N GLY A 775 -9.84 -7.92 25.84
CA GLY A 775 -11.11 -8.54 26.23
C GLY A 775 -12.32 -7.59 26.09
N ASN A 776 -12.14 -6.46 25.42
CA ASN A 776 -13.18 -5.49 25.08
C ASN A 776 -13.31 -5.28 23.55
N ALA A 777 -12.49 -5.95 22.74
CA ALA A 777 -12.68 -6.01 21.30
C ALA A 777 -13.92 -6.84 20.95
N THR A 778 -14.72 -6.40 19.98
CA THR A 778 -16.02 -7.04 19.65
C THR A 778 -16.00 -7.73 18.30
N TRP A 779 -16.80 -8.77 18.11
CA TRP A 779 -17.02 -9.34 16.78
C TRP A 779 -18.03 -8.50 16.00
N GLU A 780 -17.71 -8.18 14.74
CA GLU A 780 -18.62 -7.48 13.84
C GLU A 780 -19.24 -8.43 12.81
N PRO A 781 -20.45 -8.98 13.05
CA PRO A 781 -21.01 -10.05 12.22
C PRO A 781 -21.43 -9.61 10.82
N GLY A 782 -21.66 -8.31 10.58
CA GLY A 782 -21.95 -7.78 9.25
C GLY A 782 -20.71 -7.77 8.35
N GLY A 783 -19.55 -7.40 8.92
CA GLY A 783 -18.27 -7.36 8.21
C GLY A 783 -17.50 -8.67 8.25
N GLN A 784 -17.74 -9.49 9.29
CA GLN A 784 -16.99 -10.69 9.66
C GLN A 784 -15.52 -10.39 10.03
N PHE A 785 -15.34 -9.42 10.91
CA PHE A 785 -14.03 -8.99 11.41
C PHE A 785 -14.08 -8.61 12.89
N ILE A 786 -12.91 -8.48 13.52
CA ILE A 786 -12.76 -8.01 14.91
C ILE A 786 -12.78 -6.48 14.93
N GLY A 787 -13.76 -5.90 15.62
CA GLY A 787 -13.85 -4.47 15.93
C GLY A 787 -12.86 -4.07 17.02
N HIS A 788 -12.36 -2.85 16.93
CA HIS A 788 -11.40 -2.29 17.87
C HIS A 788 -12.06 -1.92 19.22
N THR A 789 -11.28 -1.81 20.28
CA THR A 789 -11.78 -1.53 21.65
C THR A 789 -12.49 -0.18 21.74
N PHE A 790 -11.92 0.85 21.10
CA PHE A 790 -12.38 2.24 21.22
C PHE A 790 -13.39 2.66 20.13
N THR A 791 -14.50 1.93 19.96
CA THR A 791 -15.57 2.33 19.00
C THR A 791 -16.17 3.72 19.28
N LYS A 792 -15.98 4.23 20.51
CA LYS A 792 -16.31 5.59 20.97
C LYS A 792 -15.18 6.08 21.88
N GLN A 793 -15.21 7.36 22.27
CA GLN A 793 -14.32 7.93 23.29
C GLN A 793 -14.69 7.44 24.71
N ALA A 794 -14.72 6.12 24.91
CA ALA A 794 -15.19 5.45 26.12
C ALA A 794 -14.61 4.03 26.23
N LEU A 795 -14.57 3.49 27.45
CA LEU A 795 -14.31 2.08 27.74
C LEU A 795 -15.59 1.45 28.31
N PRO A 796 -16.55 1.05 27.44
CA PRO A 796 -17.78 0.40 27.89
C PRO A 796 -17.51 -1.00 28.41
N MET A 797 -18.44 -1.53 29.22
CA MET A 797 -18.43 -2.96 29.53
C MET A 797 -18.90 -3.74 28.29
N VAL A 798 -18.11 -4.72 27.89
CA VAL A 798 -18.40 -5.64 26.79
C VAL A 798 -18.65 -7.02 27.38
N TRP A 799 -19.79 -7.62 27.01
CA TRP A 799 -20.29 -8.86 27.60
C TRP A 799 -19.76 -10.09 26.88
N ASP A 800 -19.81 -10.06 25.56
CA ASP A 800 -19.20 -11.01 24.65
C ASP A 800 -18.11 -10.30 23.82
N PHE A 801 -16.92 -10.89 23.75
CA PHE A 801 -15.75 -10.29 23.12
C PHE A 801 -15.08 -11.24 22.13
N ALA A 802 -14.29 -10.69 21.22
CA ALA A 802 -13.51 -11.43 20.24
C ALA A 802 -12.03 -11.35 20.61
N GLU A 803 -11.42 -12.50 20.85
CA GLU A 803 -9.98 -12.62 21.03
C GLU A 803 -9.33 -12.93 19.67
N SER A 804 -8.42 -12.06 19.23
CA SER A 804 -7.69 -12.20 17.96
C SER A 804 -6.59 -13.26 18.04
N ASN A 805 -6.38 -14.00 16.95
CA ASN A 805 -5.17 -14.79 16.77
C ASN A 805 -4.05 -13.91 16.17
N PRO A 806 -2.95 -13.63 16.91
CA PRO A 806 -1.85 -12.81 16.43
C PRO A 806 -1.13 -13.40 15.21
N PHE A 807 -1.28 -14.71 14.96
CA PHE A 807 -0.65 -15.44 13.85
C PHE A 807 -1.55 -15.68 12.65
N SER A 808 -2.81 -15.20 12.67
CA SER A 808 -3.75 -15.31 11.54
C SER A 808 -3.57 -14.19 10.51
N GLU A 809 -4.37 -14.21 9.43
CA GLU A 809 -4.54 -13.07 8.51
C GLU A 809 -5.75 -12.17 8.90
N GLY A 810 -6.12 -12.16 10.18
CA GLY A 810 -7.26 -11.44 10.74
C GLY A 810 -7.07 -9.92 10.91
N SER A 811 -8.12 -9.25 11.38
CA SER A 811 -8.02 -7.84 11.78
C SER A 811 -7.17 -7.69 13.05
N GLY A 812 -6.37 -6.63 13.11
CA GLY A 812 -5.60 -6.29 14.31
C GLY A 812 -4.33 -7.12 14.52
N ILE A 813 -3.82 -7.77 13.47
CA ILE A 813 -2.56 -8.50 13.51
C ILE A 813 -1.35 -7.59 13.22
N LEU A 814 -0.18 -8.02 13.67
CA LEU A 814 1.11 -7.50 13.23
C LEU A 814 1.42 -8.12 11.86
N ALA A 815 0.85 -7.53 10.81
CA ALA A 815 1.17 -7.94 9.45
C ALA A 815 2.58 -7.42 9.07
N PRO A 816 3.39 -8.22 8.36
CA PRO A 816 4.71 -7.82 7.86
C PRO A 816 4.65 -6.65 6.88
#